data_AF-A0A2S6AHH5-F1
#
_entry.id   AF-A0A2S6AHH5-F1
#
_cell.length_a   1.000
_cell.length_b   1.000
_cell.length_c   1.000
_cell.angle_alpha   90.00
_cell.angle_beta   90.00
_cell.angle_gamma   90.00
#
_symmetry.space_group_name_H-M   'P 1'
#
loop_
_entity.id
_entity.type
_entity.pdbx_description
1 polymer ?
#
loop_
_entity_poly.entity_id
_entity_poly.type
_entity_poly.pdbx_seq_one_letter_code
_entity_poly.pdbx_strand_id
1 'polypeptide(L)'
;MSVHSEQVFGAAIVQAMVENGWREGNSHEYRAELGLDTGELLTFISQTQQTEWDELLATYGDDQDEAQRGFAKRLGQELVAKGLVRVLREGVKDRGVLIRVAYFKPNLVGSQDVLDAYNANRLTIVRELPYATKPGASRPRLDLALLLNGIPVATAELKNPLTGQGVEEAKRQYREDRDPTELIFKHRVIANFAVDPDLVFVTTQLRAAKTVFLPFNTGSEGPGNAGGKGNPPATAEGEYATSYLWKQVWQPDNWLDLLERFVHTAETKGAGGKATRSTIFPRFHQWDVVKKLAAHAATHGSGHDYLIMASAGSGKSNTIGWLAHRLSDLHTERLENLDPEARAAGLPPGVPVFDKVIIITDRRNLDSQLRDTVGGFEQVSGLVRKIDDKAGSKSEQLAQALNSQSGKIITVTLHTFPALLDYLRREQAELADGRYAVIIDEAHSSQSGDAAAAVRTALRDMGLDADDEDQGAVEVSIDERLRRKAEARAKAANISYFAFTATPKAKTLENFGTADGAEYRPFHTYSMRQAIEEGFILDPLRNYVTYKAYYRLVNQNPDDVEVPEAKASNLLARFAFMHPYAVQQHAQVIVEHFIAHTRGRLGGRAKSMVVTASRQSAVAMARAIKEYLKDREYDIKYPDVGVLVAFSGSLEVDGVEVTEPSENGGLAESALPKAFRYTRADDRATQVGGMGQKEYRILVVAEKYQTGFDEPLLTTMYVNKTLTGIAAVQTLSRLNRTREGKSQQDLVVLDFVNEAEKIQEAFAPYYEDAFTLPTDPNLLYVARDLVTAAPILITQEMRDFAAAYLVAEQKAAGSAAKWAKLHAELYRHLAPAVDRFAVFLNSEEEDDVALAESFRANLNDYVRKYGFLAQIVPYQDPDLELLHLYGRHLLNRLPRRADGGIDIGEIDLSHLRLEQTGEHDLGLAPEGSQELRGFGDGTGPAKEPEKSLLSALVERFNERFGTEFSEEHLAVPFNAAMDEPQVEQARLANKNVDDFGVVFDKVFAEKMVEHFDTLNDLGERYFARDNEFKKDLDRQARTAAFRLLGRRHGLPEM
;
A
#
# COMPACT_ATOMS: atom_id res chain seq x y z
N MET A 1 44.18 -22.12 17.78
CA MET A 1 43.27 -21.47 16.80
C MET A 1 43.22 -19.99 17.11
N SER A 2 43.17 -19.14 16.11
CA SER A 2 42.95 -17.71 16.35
C SER A 2 41.57 -17.51 16.98
N VAL A 3 41.47 -16.73 18.06
CA VAL A 3 40.20 -16.50 18.79
C VAL A 3 39.15 -15.82 17.90
N HIS A 4 39.58 -15.15 16.83
CA HIS A 4 38.73 -14.40 15.91
C HIS A 4 38.45 -15.12 14.58
N SER A 5 38.67 -16.44 14.46
CA SER A 5 38.40 -17.16 13.20
C SER A 5 36.92 -17.51 13.02
N GLU A 6 36.52 -17.79 11.78
CA GLU A 6 35.20 -18.29 11.40
C GLU A 6 34.88 -19.63 12.09
N GLN A 7 35.89 -20.47 12.33
CA GLN A 7 35.73 -21.75 13.03
C GLN A 7 35.30 -21.57 14.49
N VAL A 8 35.76 -20.51 15.17
CA VAL A 8 35.35 -20.20 16.55
C VAL A 8 33.91 -19.70 16.55
N PHE A 9 33.54 -18.84 15.60
CA PHE A 9 32.17 -18.37 15.43
C PHE A 9 31.20 -19.52 15.15
N GLY A 10 31.54 -20.42 14.22
CA GLY A 10 30.75 -21.63 13.95
C GLY A 10 30.66 -22.57 15.14
N ALA A 11 31.71 -22.70 15.94
CA ALA A 11 31.67 -23.49 17.19
C ALA A 11 30.69 -22.89 18.21
N ALA A 12 30.68 -21.56 18.37
CA ALA A 12 29.75 -20.87 19.26
C ALA A 12 28.28 -21.08 18.85
N ILE A 13 27.99 -21.01 17.55
CA ILE A 13 26.64 -21.28 17.01
C ILE A 13 26.23 -22.72 17.30
N VAL A 14 27.09 -23.69 16.98
CA VAL A 14 26.79 -25.13 17.20
C VAL A 14 26.56 -25.41 18.68
N GLN A 15 27.42 -24.88 19.56
CA GLN A 15 27.24 -25.03 21.00
C GLN A 15 25.88 -24.48 21.45
N ALA A 16 25.54 -23.25 21.06
CA ALA A 16 24.26 -22.63 21.42
C ALA A 16 23.07 -23.43 20.89
N MET A 17 23.16 -24.01 19.69
CA MET A 17 22.08 -24.83 19.14
C MET A 17 21.93 -26.16 19.88
N VAL A 18 23.04 -26.81 20.24
CA VAL A 18 23.03 -28.06 21.02
C VAL A 18 22.44 -27.84 22.41
N GLU A 19 22.77 -26.73 23.07
CA GLU A 19 22.15 -26.32 24.34
C GLU A 19 20.63 -26.07 24.20
N ASN A 20 20.14 -25.76 23.00
CA ASN A 20 18.74 -25.48 22.69
C ASN A 20 18.04 -26.63 21.92
N GLY A 21 18.50 -27.87 22.10
CA GLY A 21 17.79 -29.08 21.65
C GLY A 21 18.18 -29.62 20.28
N TRP A 22 19.16 -29.02 19.58
CA TRP A 22 19.79 -29.66 18.43
C TRP A 22 20.80 -30.72 18.86
N ARG A 23 21.19 -31.57 17.92
CA ARG A 23 22.27 -32.54 18.08
C ARG A 23 23.42 -32.19 17.14
N GLU A 24 24.65 -32.38 17.57
CA GLU A 24 25.79 -32.30 16.67
C GLU A 24 25.82 -33.57 15.81
N GLY A 25 25.73 -33.42 14.49
CA GLY A 25 25.70 -34.52 13.54
C GLY A 25 27.08 -34.89 13.00
N ASN A 26 27.24 -36.14 12.56
CA ASN A 26 28.49 -36.65 12.03
C ASN A 26 28.56 -36.53 10.50
N SER A 27 29.49 -35.73 9.98
CA SER A 27 29.66 -35.53 8.54
C SER A 27 29.96 -36.81 7.74
N HIS A 28 30.42 -37.89 8.38
CA HIS A 28 30.70 -39.18 7.74
C HIS A 28 29.44 -40.01 7.44
N GLU A 29 28.32 -39.74 8.11
CA GLU A 29 27.05 -40.45 7.91
C GLU A 29 26.26 -39.87 6.73
N TYR A 30 26.60 -38.65 6.31
CA TYR A 30 26.05 -38.02 5.12
C TYR A 30 26.59 -38.63 3.83
N ARG A 31 25.68 -39.12 3.00
CA ARG A 31 25.97 -39.71 1.69
C ARG A 31 25.65 -38.72 0.58
N ALA A 32 26.67 -38.06 0.03
CA ALA A 32 26.52 -37.01 -0.98
C ALA A 32 25.73 -37.48 -2.22
N GLU A 33 25.89 -38.74 -2.64
CA GLU A 33 25.20 -39.32 -3.80
C GLU A 33 23.69 -39.50 -3.59
N LEU A 34 23.24 -39.62 -2.34
CA LEU A 34 21.82 -39.64 -1.97
C LEU A 34 21.33 -38.26 -1.52
N GLY A 35 22.26 -37.41 -1.04
CA GLY A 35 21.99 -36.13 -0.41
C GLY A 35 21.26 -36.30 0.92
N LEU A 36 21.58 -37.35 1.68
CA LEU A 36 20.91 -37.76 2.92
C LEU A 36 21.94 -38.29 3.92
N ASP A 37 21.68 -38.05 5.20
CA ASP A 37 22.26 -38.82 6.31
C ASP A 37 21.34 -40.01 6.60
N THR A 38 21.80 -41.20 6.24
CA THR A 38 20.99 -42.42 6.39
C THR A 38 20.96 -42.93 7.81
N GLY A 39 21.95 -42.61 8.65
CA GLY A 39 22.01 -43.08 10.04
C GLY A 39 20.91 -42.41 10.88
N GLU A 40 20.83 -41.09 10.81
CA GLU A 40 19.81 -40.30 11.51
C GLU A 40 18.40 -40.59 10.99
N LEU A 41 18.24 -40.77 9.67
CA LEU A 41 16.95 -41.12 9.06
C LEU A 41 16.41 -42.46 9.57
N LEU A 42 17.23 -43.51 9.57
CA LEU A 42 16.81 -44.84 10.00
C LEU A 42 16.57 -44.91 11.50
N THR A 43 17.39 -44.19 12.28
CA THR A 43 17.17 -44.05 13.72
C THR A 43 15.81 -43.44 14.01
N PHE A 44 15.45 -42.35 13.34
CA PHE A 44 14.13 -41.73 13.48
C PHE A 44 12.98 -42.67 13.09
N ILE A 45 13.11 -43.40 11.98
CA ILE A 45 12.07 -44.35 11.52
C ILE A 45 11.89 -45.47 12.55
N SER A 46 12.98 -46.05 13.05
CA SER A 46 12.92 -47.12 14.07
C SER A 46 12.29 -46.67 15.39
N GLN A 47 12.42 -45.39 15.74
CA GLN A 47 11.85 -44.83 16.97
C GLN A 47 10.36 -44.50 16.83
N THR A 48 9.87 -44.21 15.63
CA THR A 48 8.52 -43.68 15.41
C THR A 48 7.57 -44.65 14.72
N GLN A 49 8.08 -45.50 13.84
CA GLN A 49 7.31 -46.28 12.84
C GLN A 49 7.93 -47.68 12.65
N GLN A 50 8.32 -48.34 13.74
CA GLN A 50 8.98 -49.66 13.67
C GLN A 50 8.09 -50.70 12.99
N THR A 51 6.79 -50.70 13.27
CA THR A 51 5.83 -51.64 12.68
C THR A 51 5.76 -51.49 11.16
N GLU A 52 5.61 -50.26 10.67
CA GLU A 52 5.60 -49.96 9.23
C GLU A 52 6.94 -50.28 8.58
N TRP A 53 8.05 -50.07 9.30
CA TRP A 53 9.38 -50.46 8.81
C TRP A 53 9.54 -51.97 8.67
N ASP A 54 9.04 -52.76 9.63
CA ASP A 54 9.08 -54.22 9.58
C ASP A 54 8.21 -54.76 8.42
N GLU A 55 7.05 -54.15 8.17
CA GLU A 55 6.22 -54.45 6.99
C GLU A 55 6.98 -54.17 5.69
N LEU A 56 7.66 -53.02 5.60
CA LEU A 56 8.46 -52.67 4.43
C LEU A 56 9.63 -53.65 4.26
N LEU A 57 10.32 -54.00 5.34
CA LEU A 57 11.42 -54.97 5.37
C LEU A 57 10.98 -56.33 4.80
N ALA A 58 9.80 -56.83 5.18
CA ALA A 58 9.24 -58.06 4.63
C ALA A 58 9.05 -57.99 3.10
N THR A 59 8.66 -56.83 2.56
CA THR A 59 8.56 -56.65 1.10
C THR A 59 9.91 -56.66 0.40
N TYR A 60 11.01 -56.38 1.11
CA TYR A 60 12.38 -56.46 0.63
C TYR A 60 13.04 -57.82 0.90
N GLY A 61 12.26 -58.84 1.27
CA GLY A 61 12.78 -60.20 1.49
C GLY A 61 13.57 -60.33 2.79
N ASP A 62 13.22 -59.54 3.80
CA ASP A 62 13.86 -59.51 5.12
C ASP A 62 15.36 -59.13 5.13
N ASP A 63 15.87 -58.58 4.01
CA ASP A 63 17.22 -58.02 3.91
C ASP A 63 17.21 -56.55 4.34
N GLN A 64 17.75 -56.29 5.53
CA GLN A 64 17.82 -54.95 6.12
C GLN A 64 18.63 -53.98 5.26
N ASP A 65 19.73 -54.45 4.68
CA ASP A 65 20.65 -53.67 3.87
C ASP A 65 20.00 -53.27 2.53
N GLU A 66 19.27 -54.20 1.92
CA GLU A 66 18.49 -53.94 0.70
C GLU A 66 17.34 -52.97 0.96
N ALA A 67 16.58 -53.17 2.05
CA ALA A 67 15.47 -52.29 2.44
C ALA A 67 15.94 -50.85 2.67
N GLN A 68 17.02 -50.65 3.42
CA GLN A 68 17.59 -49.34 3.69
C GLN A 68 18.03 -48.62 2.41
N ARG A 69 18.79 -49.31 1.54
CA ARG A 69 19.23 -48.73 0.25
C ARG A 69 18.06 -48.44 -0.68
N GLY A 70 17.07 -49.35 -0.71
CA GLY A 70 15.86 -49.24 -1.51
C GLY A 70 15.04 -48.02 -1.12
N PHE A 71 14.72 -47.91 0.17
CA PHE A 71 13.94 -46.79 0.71
C PHE A 71 14.65 -45.45 0.56
N ALA A 72 15.96 -45.36 0.88
CA ALA A 72 16.71 -44.11 0.72
C ALA A 72 16.73 -43.62 -0.75
N LYS A 73 16.83 -44.54 -1.72
CA LYS A 73 16.71 -44.23 -3.15
C LYS A 73 15.30 -43.75 -3.51
N ARG A 74 14.26 -44.40 -2.99
CA ARG A 74 12.86 -44.02 -3.20
C ARG A 74 12.57 -42.61 -2.64
N LEU A 75 13.02 -42.34 -1.42
CA LEU A 75 12.95 -41.01 -0.79
C LEU A 75 13.67 -39.96 -1.65
N GLY A 76 14.88 -40.26 -2.12
CA GLY A 76 15.62 -39.37 -3.03
C GLY A 76 14.86 -39.03 -4.32
N GLN A 77 14.15 -40.00 -4.91
CA GLN A 77 13.32 -39.80 -6.10
C GLN A 77 12.08 -38.94 -5.81
N GLU A 78 11.40 -39.19 -4.68
CA GLU A 78 10.23 -38.41 -4.28
C GLU A 78 10.58 -36.96 -3.96
N LEU A 79 11.74 -36.70 -3.33
CA LEU A 79 12.25 -35.35 -3.10
C LEU A 79 12.45 -34.58 -4.40
N VAL A 80 12.92 -35.24 -5.47
CA VAL A 80 13.07 -34.63 -6.79
C VAL A 80 11.70 -34.40 -7.45
N ALA A 81 10.79 -35.35 -7.36
CA ALA A 81 9.50 -35.30 -8.04
C ALA A 81 8.50 -34.35 -7.38
N LYS A 82 8.38 -34.40 -6.05
CA LYS A 82 7.39 -33.66 -5.25
C LYS A 82 7.96 -32.40 -4.61
N GLY A 83 9.26 -32.35 -4.35
CA GLY A 83 9.92 -31.28 -3.61
C GLY A 83 9.99 -31.54 -2.11
N LEU A 84 10.98 -30.93 -1.44
CA LEU A 84 11.29 -31.16 -0.02
C LEU A 84 10.09 -30.94 0.90
N VAL A 85 9.48 -29.76 0.85
CA VAL A 85 8.41 -29.33 1.77
C VAL A 85 7.25 -30.31 1.75
N ARG A 86 6.84 -30.75 0.55
CA ARG A 86 5.75 -31.70 0.38
C ARG A 86 6.09 -33.08 0.95
N VAL A 87 7.31 -33.56 0.71
CA VAL A 87 7.78 -34.84 1.24
C VAL A 87 7.85 -34.81 2.78
N LEU A 88 8.31 -33.71 3.38
CA LEU A 88 8.33 -33.56 4.83
C LEU A 88 6.92 -33.65 5.44
N ARG A 89 5.90 -33.08 4.79
CA ARG A 89 4.51 -33.05 5.29
C ARG A 89 3.71 -34.32 5.00
N GLU A 90 3.87 -34.89 3.81
CA GLU A 90 3.08 -36.04 3.35
C GLU A 90 3.75 -37.40 3.62
N GLY A 91 5.07 -37.43 3.77
CA GLY A 91 5.85 -38.67 3.82
C GLY A 91 6.05 -39.31 2.44
N VAL A 92 6.58 -40.53 2.45
CA VAL A 92 6.91 -41.31 1.25
C VAL A 92 6.19 -42.65 1.29
N LYS A 93 5.46 -42.94 0.21
CA LYS A 93 4.88 -44.26 0.00
C LYS A 93 5.83 -45.13 -0.80
N ASP A 94 6.22 -46.27 -0.22
CA ASP A 94 7.06 -47.29 -0.82
C ASP A 94 6.42 -48.67 -0.69
N ARG A 95 6.29 -49.38 -1.81
CA ARG A 95 5.66 -50.72 -1.91
C ARG A 95 4.33 -50.91 -1.16
N GLY A 96 3.55 -49.83 -0.99
CA GLY A 96 2.25 -49.85 -0.31
C GLY A 96 2.29 -49.31 1.12
N VAL A 97 3.47 -49.26 1.74
CA VAL A 97 3.71 -48.74 3.10
C VAL A 97 3.99 -47.23 3.03
N LEU A 98 3.38 -46.45 3.93
CA LEU A 98 3.64 -45.02 4.05
C LEU A 98 4.59 -44.78 5.22
N ILE A 99 5.76 -44.21 4.94
CA ILE A 99 6.73 -43.79 5.95
C ILE A 99 6.74 -42.27 6.02
N ARG A 100 6.40 -41.70 7.17
CA ARG A 100 6.57 -40.27 7.46
C ARG A 100 8.04 -39.99 7.75
N VAL A 101 8.56 -38.89 7.21
CA VAL A 101 9.97 -38.50 7.40
C VAL A 101 10.12 -37.30 8.35
N ALA A 102 9.01 -36.74 8.81
CA ALA A 102 8.93 -35.74 9.87
C ALA A 102 7.53 -35.76 10.51
N TYR A 103 7.46 -35.39 11.78
CA TYR A 103 6.21 -35.10 12.47
C TYR A 103 6.17 -33.61 12.82
N PHE A 104 5.04 -32.94 12.63
CA PHE A 104 4.88 -31.54 13.01
C PHE A 104 3.97 -31.44 14.23
N LYS A 105 4.10 -30.33 14.97
CA LYS A 105 3.39 -30.13 16.22
C LYS A 105 1.89 -30.01 15.94
N PRO A 106 1.05 -30.87 16.52
CA PRO A 106 -0.40 -30.75 16.36
C PRO A 106 -0.91 -29.41 16.90
N ASN A 107 -1.98 -28.88 16.31
CA ASN A 107 -2.61 -27.64 16.77
C ASN A 107 -3.16 -27.75 18.20
N LEU A 108 -3.66 -28.93 18.57
CA LEU A 108 -4.18 -29.21 19.89
C LEU A 108 -3.33 -30.31 20.55
N VAL A 109 -2.77 -29.99 21.72
CA VAL A 109 -2.05 -30.95 22.55
C VAL A 109 -2.94 -31.33 23.72
N GLY A 110 -3.78 -32.36 23.53
CA GLY A 110 -4.68 -32.87 24.57
C GLY A 110 -3.98 -33.73 25.63
N SER A 111 -2.81 -34.29 25.29
CA SER A 111 -1.99 -35.14 26.17
C SER A 111 -0.53 -35.15 25.68
N GLN A 112 0.40 -35.54 26.54
CA GLN A 112 1.83 -35.55 26.19
C GLN A 112 2.16 -36.62 25.14
N ASP A 113 1.46 -37.75 25.16
CA ASP A 113 1.64 -38.88 24.23
C ASP A 113 1.45 -38.47 22.76
N VAL A 114 0.57 -37.49 22.50
CA VAL A 114 0.34 -36.92 21.16
C VAL A 114 1.60 -36.24 20.59
N LEU A 115 2.52 -35.83 21.47
CA LEU A 115 3.79 -35.23 21.08
C LEU A 115 4.93 -36.24 20.95
N ASP A 116 4.76 -37.52 21.27
CA ASP A 116 5.87 -38.48 21.30
C ASP A 116 6.61 -38.57 19.95
N ALA A 117 5.85 -38.74 18.86
CA ALA A 117 6.41 -38.77 17.51
C ALA A 117 7.03 -37.43 17.07
N TYR A 118 6.47 -36.31 17.57
CA TYR A 118 7.02 -34.97 17.33
C TYR A 118 8.34 -34.75 18.09
N ASN A 119 8.40 -35.14 19.35
CA ASN A 119 9.59 -35.06 20.20
C ASN A 119 10.69 -36.02 19.75
N ALA A 120 10.31 -37.09 19.03
CA ALA A 120 11.24 -38.01 18.40
C ALA A 120 11.93 -37.45 17.15
N ASN A 121 11.48 -36.30 16.60
CA ASN A 121 12.23 -35.65 15.52
C ASN A 121 13.65 -35.31 15.97
N ARG A 122 14.59 -35.49 15.03
CA ARG A 122 16.01 -35.36 15.23
C ARG A 122 16.52 -34.23 14.37
N LEU A 123 16.77 -33.08 14.99
CA LEU A 123 17.37 -31.93 14.33
C LEU A 123 18.88 -31.98 14.57
N THR A 124 19.66 -32.13 13.50
CA THR A 124 21.12 -32.21 13.57
C THR A 124 21.77 -31.04 12.85
N ILE A 125 22.80 -30.47 13.48
CA ILE A 125 23.68 -29.49 12.87
C ILE A 125 25.02 -30.14 12.57
N VAL A 126 25.45 -30.08 11.31
CA VAL A 126 26.70 -30.67 10.84
C VAL A 126 27.64 -29.57 10.40
N ARG A 127 28.85 -29.59 10.93
CA ARG A 127 29.93 -28.69 10.51
C ARG A 127 30.71 -29.28 9.34
N GLU A 128 31.26 -28.40 8.50
CA GLU A 128 32.26 -28.77 7.49
C GLU A 128 31.78 -29.92 6.58
N LEU A 129 30.50 -29.87 6.18
CA LEU A 129 29.81 -30.97 5.50
C LEU A 129 30.34 -31.15 4.06
N PRO A 130 30.98 -32.29 3.73
CA PRO A 130 31.38 -32.58 2.36
C PRO A 130 30.15 -32.96 1.53
N TYR A 131 29.89 -32.23 0.43
CA TYR A 131 28.64 -32.38 -0.32
C TYR A 131 28.80 -32.69 -1.82
N ALA A 132 29.99 -32.53 -2.40
CA ALA A 132 30.14 -32.69 -3.85
C ALA A 132 29.99 -34.14 -4.30
N THR A 133 29.28 -34.30 -5.41
CA THR A 133 29.11 -35.58 -6.12
C THR A 133 29.94 -35.66 -7.40
N LYS A 134 30.48 -34.52 -7.87
CA LYS A 134 31.20 -34.43 -9.14
C LYS A 134 32.71 -34.74 -9.01
N PRO A 135 33.28 -35.55 -9.92
CA PRO A 135 34.72 -35.83 -9.94
C PRO A 135 35.52 -34.60 -10.36
N GLY A 136 36.63 -34.32 -9.66
CA GLY A 136 37.62 -33.29 -10.03
C GLY A 136 37.56 -31.98 -9.22
N ALA A 137 36.58 -31.78 -8.34
CA ALA A 137 36.55 -30.66 -7.40
C ALA A 137 37.40 -30.96 -6.16
N SER A 138 38.13 -29.98 -5.62
CA SER A 138 38.58 -30.04 -4.21
C SER A 138 37.33 -30.28 -3.38
N ARG A 139 37.22 -31.40 -2.65
CA ARG A 139 35.99 -31.81 -1.92
C ARG A 139 35.42 -30.61 -1.12
N PRO A 140 34.46 -29.86 -1.68
CA PRO A 140 34.04 -28.61 -1.09
C PRO A 140 33.18 -28.94 0.11
N ARG A 141 33.33 -28.12 1.14
CA ARG A 141 32.65 -28.25 2.42
C ARG A 141 31.77 -27.04 2.63
N LEU A 142 30.59 -27.29 3.17
CA LEU A 142 29.71 -26.25 3.72
C LEU A 142 30.10 -26.01 5.16
N ASP A 143 30.16 -24.75 5.59
CA ASP A 143 30.51 -24.42 6.98
C ASP A 143 29.52 -25.05 7.95
N LEU A 144 28.21 -24.88 7.70
CA LEU A 144 27.13 -25.53 8.44
C LEU A 144 26.05 -26.09 7.52
N ALA A 145 25.48 -27.23 7.91
CA ALA A 145 24.27 -27.80 7.35
C ALA A 145 23.29 -28.19 8.46
N LEU A 146 22.03 -27.80 8.30
CA LEU A 146 20.92 -28.13 9.20
C LEU A 146 20.13 -29.27 8.57
N LEU A 147 19.97 -30.36 9.30
CA LEU A 147 19.26 -31.56 8.86
C LEU A 147 18.09 -31.84 9.80
N LEU A 148 16.99 -32.35 9.24
CA LEU A 148 15.83 -32.87 9.94
C LEU A 148 15.68 -34.36 9.61
N ASN A 149 15.81 -35.23 10.61
CA ASN A 149 15.72 -36.68 10.47
C ASN A 149 16.64 -37.21 9.34
N GLY A 150 17.85 -36.66 9.27
CA GLY A 150 18.85 -36.98 8.25
C GLY A 150 18.62 -36.35 6.87
N ILE A 151 17.58 -35.56 6.67
CA ILE A 151 17.33 -34.83 5.42
C ILE A 151 17.87 -33.39 5.56
N PRO A 152 18.81 -32.93 4.72
CA PRO A 152 19.23 -31.52 4.74
C PRO A 152 18.05 -30.60 4.45
N VAL A 153 17.90 -29.54 5.23
CA VAL A 153 16.82 -28.55 5.07
C VAL A 153 17.36 -27.14 4.85
N ALA A 154 18.51 -26.81 5.42
CA ALA A 154 19.17 -25.52 5.20
C ALA A 154 20.70 -25.64 5.28
N THR A 155 21.39 -24.64 4.75
CA THR A 155 22.85 -24.48 4.82
C THR A 155 23.21 -23.10 5.29
N ALA A 156 24.40 -22.94 5.89
CA ALA A 156 24.95 -21.64 6.19
C ALA A 156 26.43 -21.56 5.83
N GLU A 157 26.83 -20.43 5.23
CA GLU A 157 28.23 -20.02 5.07
C GLU A 157 28.50 -18.92 6.07
N LEU A 158 29.57 -19.06 6.84
CA LEU A 158 29.93 -18.20 7.95
C LEU A 158 31.16 -17.37 7.61
N LYS A 159 31.11 -16.09 7.94
CA LYS A 159 32.25 -15.17 7.82
C LYS A 159 32.43 -14.40 9.12
N ASN A 160 33.61 -13.82 9.30
CA ASN A 160 33.94 -13.04 10.48
C ASN A 160 34.63 -11.73 10.07
N PRO A 161 34.02 -10.55 10.30
CA PRO A 161 34.61 -9.27 9.94
C PRO A 161 36.00 -9.04 10.51
N LEU A 162 36.34 -9.68 11.64
CA LEU A 162 37.68 -9.64 12.25
C LEU A 162 38.77 -10.31 11.38
N THR A 163 38.40 -11.17 10.43
CA THR A 163 39.32 -11.75 9.43
C THR A 163 39.34 -10.95 8.12
N GLY A 164 38.59 -9.84 8.05
CA GLY A 164 38.42 -9.04 6.84
C GLY A 164 37.37 -9.60 5.86
N GLN A 165 36.61 -10.62 6.27
CA GLN A 165 35.54 -11.23 5.47
C GLN A 165 34.18 -11.04 6.15
N GLY A 166 33.16 -10.56 5.42
CA GLY A 166 31.80 -10.40 5.95
C GLY A 166 30.76 -11.11 5.08
N VAL A 167 29.48 -10.83 5.32
CA VAL A 167 28.35 -11.39 4.54
C VAL A 167 28.50 -11.29 3.01
N GLU A 168 29.12 -10.24 2.46
CA GLU A 168 29.33 -10.14 1.01
C GLU A 168 30.26 -11.24 0.47
N GLU A 169 31.25 -11.65 1.27
CA GLU A 169 32.14 -12.78 0.95
C GLU A 169 31.37 -14.11 0.98
N ALA A 170 30.52 -14.31 1.99
CA ALA A 170 29.63 -15.48 2.03
C ALA A 170 28.69 -15.55 0.81
N LYS A 171 28.10 -14.41 0.43
CA LYS A 171 27.27 -14.31 -0.78
C LYS A 171 28.07 -14.61 -2.05
N ARG A 172 29.30 -14.11 -2.16
CA ARG A 172 30.19 -14.39 -3.29
C ARG A 172 30.52 -15.87 -3.37
N GLN A 173 30.88 -16.50 -2.26
CA GLN A 173 31.18 -17.93 -2.17
C GLN A 173 30.00 -18.78 -2.68
N TYR A 174 28.76 -18.45 -2.30
CA TYR A 174 27.57 -19.11 -2.86
C TYR A 174 27.37 -18.88 -4.36
N ARG A 175 27.76 -17.72 -4.89
CA ARG A 175 27.58 -17.37 -6.31
C ARG A 175 28.64 -18.00 -7.22
N GLU A 176 29.86 -18.11 -6.73
CA GLU A 176 31.04 -18.47 -7.53
C GLU A 176 31.54 -19.89 -7.25
N ASP A 177 31.59 -20.31 -5.99
CA ASP A 177 32.21 -21.57 -5.59
C ASP A 177 31.20 -22.72 -5.41
N ARG A 178 29.93 -22.40 -5.11
CA ARG A 178 28.89 -23.40 -4.89
C ARG A 178 28.14 -23.69 -6.18
N ASP A 179 28.40 -24.86 -6.77
CA ASP A 179 27.71 -25.33 -7.98
C ASP A 179 26.21 -25.57 -7.72
N PRO A 180 25.29 -24.78 -8.30
CA PRO A 180 23.84 -24.90 -8.06
C PRO A 180 23.23 -26.22 -8.54
N THR A 181 23.96 -26.99 -9.34
CA THR A 181 23.47 -28.27 -9.88
C THR A 181 23.75 -29.46 -8.98
N GLU A 182 24.56 -29.28 -7.92
CA GLU A 182 24.77 -30.29 -6.89
C GLU A 182 23.45 -30.62 -6.17
N LEU A 183 23.31 -31.89 -5.79
CA LEU A 183 22.04 -32.45 -5.31
C LEU A 183 21.48 -31.69 -4.10
N ILE A 184 22.37 -31.28 -3.18
CA ILE A 184 22.00 -30.57 -1.96
C ILE A 184 21.30 -29.24 -2.27
N PHE A 185 21.88 -28.41 -3.14
CA PHE A 185 21.35 -27.08 -3.48
C PHE A 185 20.14 -27.14 -4.40
N LYS A 186 20.07 -28.17 -5.26
CA LYS A 186 19.01 -28.28 -6.26
C LYS A 186 17.71 -28.85 -5.69
N HIS A 187 17.79 -29.79 -4.75
CA HIS A 187 16.64 -30.60 -4.34
C HIS A 187 16.56 -30.93 -2.84
N ARG A 188 17.57 -30.59 -2.02
CA ARG A 188 17.53 -30.94 -0.59
C ARG A 188 17.20 -29.74 0.29
N VAL A 189 17.73 -28.56 0.01
CA VAL A 189 17.56 -27.40 0.92
C VAL A 189 16.44 -26.45 0.47
N ILE A 190 15.83 -25.75 1.43
CA ILE A 190 14.86 -24.67 1.18
C ILE A 190 15.45 -23.27 1.36
N ALA A 191 16.58 -23.17 2.08
CA ALA A 191 17.21 -21.90 2.43
C ALA A 191 18.73 -22.08 2.54
N ASN A 192 19.47 -21.11 2.04
CA ASN A 192 20.93 -21.00 2.16
C ASN A 192 21.22 -19.65 2.81
N PHE A 193 21.85 -19.67 3.99
CA PHE A 193 22.14 -18.50 4.80
C PHE A 193 23.58 -18.04 4.60
N ALA A 194 23.77 -16.75 4.38
CA ALA A 194 25.06 -16.07 4.45
C ALA A 194 25.07 -15.26 5.74
N VAL A 195 25.98 -15.59 6.66
CA VAL A 195 25.95 -15.12 8.05
C VAL A 195 27.31 -14.58 8.48
N ASP A 196 27.30 -13.46 9.17
CA ASP A 196 28.40 -13.00 9.99
C ASP A 196 27.88 -12.58 11.39
N PRO A 197 28.74 -12.11 12.33
CA PRO A 197 28.32 -11.61 13.64
C PRO A 197 27.26 -10.50 13.63
N ASP A 198 27.15 -9.75 12.53
CA ASP A 198 26.37 -8.51 12.45
C ASP A 198 25.12 -8.65 11.57
N LEU A 199 25.18 -9.44 10.49
CA LEU A 199 24.14 -9.51 9.46
C LEU A 199 23.84 -10.94 8.99
N VAL A 200 22.58 -11.14 8.56
CA VAL A 200 22.07 -12.39 7.97
C VAL A 200 21.40 -12.11 6.64
N PHE A 201 21.72 -12.92 5.64
CA PHE A 201 21.04 -12.94 4.36
C PHE A 201 20.63 -14.36 3.99
N VAL A 202 19.52 -14.50 3.29
CA VAL A 202 18.97 -15.80 2.88
C VAL A 202 18.67 -15.84 1.39
N THR A 203 18.89 -16.99 0.76
CA THR A 203 18.38 -17.28 -0.57
C THR A 203 17.76 -18.67 -0.63
N THR A 204 16.63 -18.80 -1.32
CA THR A 204 15.93 -20.08 -1.47
C THR A 204 16.42 -20.89 -2.67
N GLN A 205 17.22 -20.28 -3.55
CA GLN A 205 17.73 -20.94 -4.75
C GLN A 205 19.02 -20.31 -5.25
N LEU A 206 20.05 -21.13 -5.41
CA LEU A 206 21.29 -20.73 -6.09
C LEU A 206 21.08 -20.67 -7.61
N ARG A 207 21.55 -19.59 -8.22
CA ARG A 207 21.55 -19.33 -9.67
C ARG A 207 22.91 -18.79 -10.12
N ALA A 208 23.99 -19.30 -9.53
CA ALA A 208 25.37 -18.84 -9.71
C ALA A 208 25.46 -17.30 -9.56
N ALA A 209 26.08 -16.58 -10.50
CA ALA A 209 26.17 -15.12 -10.49
C ALA A 209 24.81 -14.39 -10.38
N LYS A 210 23.70 -15.01 -10.82
CA LYS A 210 22.34 -14.45 -10.73
C LYS A 210 21.64 -14.74 -9.40
N THR A 211 22.34 -15.30 -8.41
CA THR A 211 21.77 -15.57 -7.08
C THR A 211 21.46 -14.25 -6.38
N VAL A 212 20.19 -14.10 -6.00
CA VAL A 212 19.70 -12.96 -5.22
C VAL A 212 19.58 -13.39 -3.77
N PHE A 213 20.16 -12.62 -2.88
CA PHE A 213 20.07 -12.77 -1.44
C PHE A 213 19.14 -11.70 -0.89
N LEU A 214 18.23 -12.10 -0.02
CA LEU A 214 17.34 -11.20 0.70
C LEU A 214 17.88 -10.99 2.11
N PRO A 215 17.83 -9.76 2.66
CA PRO A 215 18.15 -9.56 4.06
C PRO A 215 17.16 -10.33 4.92
N PHE A 216 17.67 -10.94 5.98
CA PHE A 216 16.87 -11.68 6.96
C PHE A 216 17.11 -11.12 8.37
N ASN A 217 17.29 -9.80 8.44
CA ASN A 217 17.63 -9.04 9.65
C ASN A 217 16.40 -8.54 10.41
N THR A 218 16.59 -8.12 11.67
CA THR A 218 15.51 -7.72 12.57
C THR A 218 15.08 -6.26 12.45
N GLY A 219 15.90 -5.42 11.81
CA GLY A 219 15.84 -3.96 11.94
C GLY A 219 16.81 -3.46 13.01
N SER A 220 17.37 -2.26 12.85
CA SER A 220 18.40 -1.71 13.75
C SER A 220 17.91 -1.54 15.20
N GLU A 221 16.62 -1.28 15.40
CA GLU A 221 15.98 -1.15 16.71
C GLU A 221 15.24 -2.43 17.14
N GLY A 222 15.51 -3.55 16.44
CA GLY A 222 14.90 -4.84 16.71
C GLY A 222 13.55 -5.07 16.03
N PRO A 223 13.00 -6.30 16.18
CA PRO A 223 11.83 -6.77 15.46
C PRO A 223 10.56 -5.98 15.77
N GLY A 224 9.95 -5.36 14.75
CA GLY A 224 8.65 -4.70 14.87
C GLY A 224 8.71 -3.28 15.44
N ASN A 225 9.92 -2.73 15.60
CA ASN A 225 10.17 -1.37 16.04
C ASN A 225 10.61 -0.50 14.87
N ALA A 226 10.43 0.81 15.01
CA ALA A 226 10.88 1.77 14.00
C ALA A 226 12.42 1.83 13.97
N GLY A 227 13.02 1.45 12.86
CA GLY A 227 14.48 1.48 12.68
C GLY A 227 14.90 1.43 11.21
N GLY A 228 16.21 1.32 10.99
CA GLY A 228 16.83 1.11 9.69
C GLY A 228 17.17 -0.36 9.42
N LYS A 229 17.95 -0.60 8.36
CA LYS A 229 18.47 -1.95 8.05
C LYS A 229 19.44 -2.46 9.13
N GLY A 230 19.55 -3.78 9.22
CA GLY A 230 20.52 -4.44 10.11
C GLY A 230 19.86 -4.99 11.37
N ASN A 231 20.65 -5.16 12.42
CA ASN A 231 20.23 -5.77 13.68
C ASN A 231 20.68 -4.85 14.84
N PRO A 232 20.00 -4.88 15.99
CA PRO A 232 20.47 -4.16 17.17
C PRO A 232 21.82 -4.73 17.63
N PRO A 233 22.69 -3.90 18.21
CA PRO A 233 23.94 -4.38 18.79
C PRO A 233 23.64 -5.39 19.91
N ALA A 234 24.53 -6.38 20.08
CA ALA A 234 24.43 -7.31 21.20
C ALA A 234 24.59 -6.56 22.53
N THR A 235 23.61 -6.71 23.43
CA THR A 235 23.60 -6.04 24.74
C THR A 235 24.08 -6.94 25.88
N ALA A 236 24.12 -8.26 25.67
CA ALA A 236 24.55 -9.24 26.65
C ALA A 236 25.91 -9.88 26.30
N GLU A 237 26.67 -10.27 27.33
CA GLU A 237 27.93 -10.99 27.16
C GLU A 237 27.70 -12.35 26.46
N GLY A 238 28.56 -12.69 25.51
CA GLY A 238 28.47 -13.94 24.75
C GLY A 238 27.41 -13.93 23.63
N GLU A 239 26.81 -12.78 23.33
CA GLU A 239 25.86 -12.63 22.23
C GLU A 239 26.44 -11.86 21.04
N TYR A 240 25.91 -12.20 19.86
CA TYR A 240 26.11 -11.53 18.59
C TYR A 240 24.81 -10.84 18.17
N ALA A 241 24.89 -9.81 17.32
CA ALA A 241 23.69 -9.17 16.76
C ALA A 241 22.85 -10.16 15.93
N THR A 242 23.49 -11.22 15.39
CA THR A 242 22.82 -12.31 14.67
C THR A 242 22.33 -13.47 15.53
N SER A 243 22.44 -13.39 16.87
CA SER A 243 22.05 -14.51 17.75
C SER A 243 20.59 -14.92 17.64
N TYR A 244 19.70 -14.02 17.26
CA TYR A 244 18.29 -14.35 17.02
C TYR A 244 18.13 -15.47 15.98
N LEU A 245 19.06 -15.61 15.03
CA LEU A 245 19.00 -16.64 14.00
C LEU A 245 19.01 -18.04 14.62
N TRP A 246 19.96 -18.34 15.52
CA TRP A 246 20.04 -19.68 16.13
C TRP A 246 19.27 -19.81 17.44
N LYS A 247 19.08 -18.71 18.21
CA LYS A 247 18.32 -18.74 19.47
C LYS A 247 16.81 -18.69 19.27
N GLN A 248 16.33 -18.07 18.19
CA GLN A 248 14.89 -17.90 17.94
C GLN A 248 14.43 -18.59 16.66
N VAL A 249 15.07 -18.33 15.51
CA VAL A 249 14.58 -18.85 14.22
C VAL A 249 14.89 -20.34 14.04
N TRP A 250 16.12 -20.76 14.34
CA TRP A 250 16.51 -22.17 14.32
C TRP A 250 16.19 -22.90 15.63
N GLN A 251 15.51 -22.27 16.59
CA GLN A 251 14.98 -23.01 17.74
C GLN A 251 14.06 -24.15 17.21
N PRO A 252 14.17 -25.39 17.71
CA PRO A 252 13.51 -26.55 17.09
C PRO A 252 12.01 -26.39 16.79
N ASP A 253 11.22 -25.91 17.75
CA ASP A 253 9.77 -25.69 17.57
C ASP A 253 9.51 -24.62 16.51
N ASN A 254 10.23 -23.50 16.55
CA ASN A 254 10.11 -22.42 15.57
C ASN A 254 10.55 -22.84 14.17
N TRP A 255 11.61 -23.64 14.05
CA TRP A 255 12.09 -24.15 12.77
C TRP A 255 11.10 -25.13 12.13
N LEU A 256 10.56 -26.07 12.93
CA LEU A 256 9.52 -26.99 12.46
C LEU A 256 8.22 -26.26 12.11
N ASP A 257 7.79 -25.27 12.92
CA ASP A 257 6.65 -24.39 12.64
C ASP A 257 6.87 -23.60 11.33
N LEU A 258 8.09 -23.09 11.10
CA LEU A 258 8.45 -22.39 9.87
C LEU A 258 8.36 -23.31 8.63
N LEU A 259 8.88 -24.53 8.73
CA LEU A 259 8.82 -25.55 7.67
C LEU A 259 7.38 -25.99 7.38
N GLU A 260 6.54 -26.09 8.39
CA GLU A 260 5.15 -26.50 8.26
C GLU A 260 4.24 -25.39 7.74
N ARG A 261 4.36 -24.16 8.25
CA ARG A 261 3.30 -23.14 8.14
C ARG A 261 3.69 -21.88 7.40
N PHE A 262 4.97 -21.69 7.08
CA PHE A 262 5.43 -20.49 6.36
C PHE A 262 5.99 -20.81 4.97
N VAL A 263 6.85 -21.83 4.89
CA VAL A 263 7.50 -22.18 3.62
C VAL A 263 6.49 -22.87 2.70
N HIS A 264 6.37 -22.39 1.46
CA HIS A 264 5.50 -23.03 0.46
C HIS A 264 6.09 -22.92 -0.93
N THR A 265 5.68 -23.81 -1.83
CA THR A 265 6.15 -23.82 -3.21
C THR A 265 5.04 -23.32 -4.12
N ALA A 266 5.28 -22.20 -4.80
CA ALA A 266 4.39 -21.70 -5.84
C ALA A 266 4.76 -22.29 -7.20
N GLU A 267 3.77 -22.71 -7.98
CA GLU A 267 3.93 -23.17 -9.36
C GLU A 267 3.42 -22.11 -10.33
N THR A 268 4.31 -21.57 -11.15
CA THR A 268 3.95 -20.63 -12.22
C THR A 268 4.06 -21.31 -13.57
N LYS A 269 2.96 -21.35 -14.34
CA LYS A 269 2.98 -21.85 -15.72
C LYS A 269 3.57 -20.76 -16.62
N GLY A 270 4.74 -21.01 -17.18
CA GLY A 270 5.33 -20.11 -18.18
C GLY A 270 4.55 -20.13 -19.49
N ALA A 271 4.82 -19.16 -20.36
CA ALA A 271 4.17 -19.00 -21.68
C ALA A 271 4.30 -20.23 -22.63
N GLY A 272 5.14 -21.22 -22.29
CA GLY A 272 5.27 -22.50 -23.01
C GLY A 272 4.69 -23.71 -22.27
N GLY A 273 3.82 -23.52 -21.27
CA GLY A 273 3.21 -24.59 -20.49
C GLY A 273 4.11 -25.26 -19.45
N LYS A 274 5.43 -25.01 -19.48
CA LYS A 274 6.38 -25.50 -18.47
C LYS A 274 6.16 -24.78 -17.14
N ALA A 275 5.80 -25.52 -16.10
CA ALA A 275 5.67 -24.99 -14.75
C ALA A 275 7.05 -24.74 -14.14
N THR A 276 7.25 -23.56 -13.57
CA THR A 276 8.42 -23.22 -12.76
C THR A 276 7.98 -23.23 -11.30
N ARG A 277 8.68 -24.00 -10.47
CA ARG A 277 8.48 -24.04 -9.02
C ARG A 277 9.38 -23.00 -8.37
N SER A 278 8.83 -22.18 -7.49
CA SER A 278 9.57 -21.24 -6.67
C SER A 278 9.20 -21.44 -5.20
N THR A 279 10.20 -21.61 -4.34
CA THR A 279 10.00 -21.67 -2.89
C THR A 279 9.89 -20.26 -2.33
N ILE A 280 8.78 -19.98 -1.66
CA ILE A 280 8.55 -18.77 -0.91
C ILE A 280 8.95 -19.04 0.54
N PHE A 281 9.94 -18.28 1.00
CA PHE A 281 10.42 -18.26 2.38
C PHE A 281 10.06 -16.91 3.00
N PRO A 282 9.54 -16.86 4.24
CA PRO A 282 9.12 -15.61 4.84
C PRO A 282 10.33 -14.68 5.04
N ARG A 283 10.14 -13.37 4.86
CA ARG A 283 11.10 -12.39 5.39
C ARG A 283 10.96 -12.36 6.91
N PHE A 284 12.02 -11.94 7.60
CA PHE A 284 12.06 -12.00 9.07
C PHE A 284 10.89 -11.23 9.72
N HIS A 285 10.64 -9.98 9.30
CA HIS A 285 9.52 -9.18 9.83
C HIS A 285 8.14 -9.81 9.60
N GLN A 286 7.97 -10.57 8.51
CA GLN A 286 6.71 -11.26 8.20
C GLN A 286 6.50 -12.47 9.10
N TRP A 287 7.56 -13.19 9.42
CA TRP A 287 7.52 -14.30 10.37
C TRP A 287 7.25 -13.79 11.78
N ASP A 288 7.98 -12.76 12.20
CA ASP A 288 7.89 -12.15 13.54
C ASP A 288 6.48 -11.61 13.83
N VAL A 289 5.90 -10.80 12.92
CA VAL A 289 4.56 -10.22 13.14
C VAL A 289 3.47 -11.28 13.25
N VAL A 290 3.51 -12.33 12.42
CA VAL A 290 2.53 -13.43 12.47
C VAL A 290 2.65 -14.21 13.78
N LYS A 291 3.88 -14.45 14.25
CA LYS A 291 4.13 -15.14 15.53
C LYS A 291 3.62 -14.31 16.71
N LYS A 292 3.95 -13.02 16.77
CA LYS A 292 3.52 -12.11 17.85
C LYS A 292 2.00 -11.94 17.90
N LEU A 293 1.35 -11.71 16.76
CA LEU A 293 -0.11 -11.58 16.70
C LEU A 293 -0.82 -12.86 17.14
N ALA A 294 -0.38 -14.02 16.66
CA ALA A 294 -0.99 -15.29 17.04
C ALA A 294 -0.75 -15.64 18.52
N ALA A 295 0.45 -15.36 19.04
CA ALA A 295 0.76 -15.56 20.46
C ALA A 295 -0.10 -14.66 21.35
N HIS A 296 -0.25 -13.38 21.00
CA HIS A 296 -1.10 -12.44 21.75
C HIS A 296 -2.57 -12.88 21.71
N ALA A 297 -3.10 -13.25 20.54
CA ALA A 297 -4.48 -13.72 20.42
C ALA A 297 -4.72 -15.06 21.16
N ALA A 298 -3.74 -15.96 21.20
CA ALA A 298 -3.85 -17.23 21.94
C ALA A 298 -3.83 -17.03 23.46
N THR A 299 -3.13 -16.01 23.96
CA THR A 299 -3.00 -15.70 25.39
C THR A 299 -4.16 -14.87 25.94
N HIS A 300 -4.73 -13.97 25.12
CA HIS A 300 -5.77 -13.03 25.55
C HIS A 300 -7.19 -13.39 25.04
N GLY A 301 -7.30 -14.18 23.97
CA GLY A 301 -8.58 -14.53 23.35
C GLY A 301 -9.03 -13.54 22.26
N SER A 302 -10.34 -13.52 21.98
CA SER A 302 -10.96 -12.59 21.03
C SER A 302 -11.25 -11.22 21.65
N GLY A 303 -11.57 -10.21 20.82
CA GLY A 303 -11.98 -8.88 21.30
C GLY A 303 -10.88 -7.80 21.26
N HIS A 304 -9.72 -8.12 20.68
CA HIS A 304 -8.56 -7.22 20.63
C HIS A 304 -8.33 -6.64 19.23
N ASP A 305 -7.90 -5.38 19.18
CA ASP A 305 -7.55 -4.69 17.95
C ASP A 305 -6.02 -4.64 17.79
N TYR A 306 -5.53 -4.87 16.57
CA TYR A 306 -4.12 -4.84 16.22
C TYR A 306 -3.90 -3.99 14.97
N LEU A 307 -3.04 -2.99 15.08
CA LEU A 307 -2.59 -2.19 13.94
C LEU A 307 -1.17 -2.58 13.55
N ILE A 308 -0.99 -2.98 12.29
CA ILE A 308 0.29 -3.33 11.71
C ILE A 308 0.67 -2.24 10.70
N MET A 309 1.71 -1.49 11.01
CA MET A 309 2.28 -0.50 10.11
C MET A 309 3.34 -1.18 9.23
N ALA A 310 2.98 -1.51 7.99
CA ALA A 310 3.88 -2.19 7.06
C ALA A 310 4.01 -1.41 5.76
N SER A 311 5.25 -1.01 5.43
CA SER A 311 5.59 -0.27 4.22
C SER A 311 5.06 -0.94 2.94
N ALA A 312 4.85 -0.14 1.89
CA ALA A 312 4.53 -0.67 0.57
C ALA A 312 5.64 -1.62 0.09
N GLY A 313 5.29 -2.71 -0.62
CA GLY A 313 6.30 -3.68 -1.08
C GLY A 313 6.91 -4.59 0.00
N SER A 314 6.50 -4.44 1.26
CA SER A 314 6.91 -5.31 2.38
C SER A 314 6.45 -6.77 2.28
N GLY A 315 5.53 -7.08 1.36
CA GLY A 315 4.95 -8.41 1.19
C GLY A 315 3.68 -8.66 2.00
N LYS A 316 2.93 -7.60 2.37
CA LYS A 316 1.68 -7.66 3.18
C LYS A 316 0.73 -8.80 2.80
N SER A 317 0.55 -9.07 1.50
CA SER A 317 -0.33 -10.15 1.02
C SER A 317 0.04 -11.53 1.60
N ASN A 318 1.33 -11.88 1.61
CA ASN A 318 1.79 -13.16 2.17
C ASN A 318 1.61 -13.17 3.69
N THR A 319 1.90 -12.05 4.36
CA THR A 319 1.71 -11.89 5.80
C THR A 319 0.24 -12.11 6.20
N ILE A 320 -0.70 -11.51 5.45
CA ILE A 320 -2.14 -11.71 5.64
C ILE A 320 -2.54 -13.17 5.43
N GLY A 321 -2.00 -13.84 4.40
CA GLY A 321 -2.27 -15.25 4.14
C GLY A 321 -1.79 -16.18 5.26
N TRP A 322 -0.54 -16.00 5.72
CA TRP A 322 0.00 -16.76 6.85
C TRP A 322 -0.76 -16.48 8.15
N LEU A 323 -1.12 -15.23 8.40
CA LEU A 323 -1.93 -14.86 9.57
C LEU A 323 -3.30 -15.53 9.51
N ALA A 324 -4.03 -15.42 8.39
CA ALA A 324 -5.36 -15.99 8.25
C ALA A 324 -5.38 -17.51 8.47
N HIS A 325 -4.44 -18.23 7.87
CA HIS A 325 -4.26 -19.67 8.08
C HIS A 325 -3.93 -20.00 9.54
N ARG A 326 -3.09 -19.19 10.20
CA ARG A 326 -2.75 -19.41 11.61
C ARG A 326 -3.93 -19.15 12.53
N LEU A 327 -4.72 -18.11 12.27
CA LEU A 327 -5.89 -17.74 13.06
C LEU A 327 -7.03 -18.75 12.93
N SER A 328 -7.22 -19.39 11.76
CA SER A 328 -8.31 -20.35 11.55
C SER A 328 -8.19 -21.64 12.39
N ASP A 329 -6.97 -21.99 12.80
CA ASP A 329 -6.70 -23.14 13.65
C ASP A 329 -6.05 -22.76 14.99
N LEU A 330 -6.12 -21.47 15.37
CA LEU A 330 -5.57 -20.98 16.62
C LEU A 330 -6.41 -21.44 17.80
N HIS A 331 -5.76 -21.95 18.84
CA HIS A 331 -6.40 -22.33 20.10
C HIS A 331 -5.84 -21.49 21.24
N THR A 332 -6.66 -21.29 22.27
CA THR A 332 -6.24 -20.60 23.50
C THR A 332 -5.12 -21.37 24.18
N GLU A 333 -4.20 -20.63 24.79
CA GLU A 333 -3.06 -21.20 25.49
C GLU A 333 -3.47 -22.05 26.70
N ARG A 334 -2.50 -22.80 27.24
CA ARG A 334 -2.69 -23.52 28.50
C ARG A 334 -3.05 -22.54 29.61
N LEU A 335 -3.85 -22.98 30.59
CA LEU A 335 -4.39 -22.12 31.66
C LEU A 335 -3.31 -21.32 32.42
N GLU A 336 -2.11 -21.88 32.54
CA GLU A 336 -0.93 -21.26 33.19
C GLU A 336 -0.29 -20.13 32.36
N ASN A 337 -0.48 -20.14 31.04
CA ASN A 337 0.06 -19.19 30.08
C ASN A 337 -0.99 -18.17 29.58
N LEU A 338 -2.25 -18.31 29.99
CA LEU A 338 -3.28 -17.32 29.71
C LEU A 338 -3.01 -16.03 30.48
N ASP A 339 -3.40 -14.91 29.87
CA ASP A 339 -3.35 -13.62 30.54
C ASP A 339 -4.19 -13.65 31.84
N PRO A 340 -3.73 -13.03 32.95
CA PRO A 340 -4.46 -13.04 34.21
C PRO A 340 -5.89 -12.50 34.12
N GLU A 341 -6.14 -11.49 33.30
CA GLU A 341 -7.48 -10.92 33.10
C GLU A 341 -8.34 -11.85 32.25
N ALA A 342 -7.79 -12.41 31.17
CA ALA A 342 -8.49 -13.39 30.34
C ALA A 342 -8.88 -14.65 31.14
N ARG A 343 -8.00 -15.10 32.03
CA ARG A 343 -8.26 -16.20 32.97
C ARG A 343 -9.34 -15.84 33.98
N ALA A 344 -9.32 -14.62 34.52
CA ALA A 344 -10.35 -14.14 35.44
C ALA A 344 -11.73 -14.00 34.76
N ALA A 345 -11.74 -13.65 33.46
CA ALA A 345 -12.92 -13.64 32.62
C ALA A 345 -13.44 -15.05 32.23
N GLY A 346 -12.76 -16.11 32.66
CA GLY A 346 -13.20 -17.49 32.48
C GLY A 346 -12.88 -18.10 31.12
N LEU A 347 -11.90 -17.55 30.38
CA LEU A 347 -11.48 -18.10 29.09
C LEU A 347 -10.93 -19.53 29.26
N PRO A 348 -11.56 -20.56 28.65
CA PRO A 348 -11.09 -21.93 28.78
C PRO A 348 -9.82 -22.17 27.94
N PRO A 349 -8.87 -23.00 28.41
CA PRO A 349 -7.67 -23.34 27.65
C PRO A 349 -7.96 -24.35 26.53
N GLY A 350 -7.18 -24.31 25.45
CA GLY A 350 -7.24 -25.29 24.35
C GLY A 350 -8.52 -25.25 23.50
N VAL A 351 -9.29 -24.16 23.53
CA VAL A 351 -10.46 -23.96 22.65
C VAL A 351 -10.11 -23.07 21.46
N PRO A 352 -10.79 -23.18 20.30
CA PRO A 352 -10.56 -22.29 19.18
C PRO A 352 -10.72 -20.82 19.59
N VAL A 353 -9.73 -19.96 19.26
CA VAL A 353 -9.82 -18.52 19.53
C VAL A 353 -10.86 -17.87 18.61
N PHE A 354 -10.92 -18.31 17.36
CA PHE A 354 -11.84 -17.80 16.35
C PHE A 354 -12.51 -18.96 15.62
N ASP A 355 -13.81 -18.81 15.35
CA ASP A 355 -14.59 -19.76 14.56
C ASP A 355 -14.45 -19.47 13.06
N LYS A 356 -14.30 -18.18 12.71
CA LYS A 356 -14.17 -17.71 11.33
C LYS A 356 -13.15 -16.58 11.21
N VAL A 357 -12.45 -16.55 10.07
CA VAL A 357 -11.54 -15.48 9.66
C VAL A 357 -12.11 -14.79 8.42
N ILE A 358 -12.32 -13.48 8.50
CA ILE A 358 -12.84 -12.64 7.42
C ILE A 358 -11.73 -11.72 6.94
N ILE A 359 -11.38 -11.79 5.66
CA ILE A 359 -10.38 -10.93 5.03
C ILE A 359 -11.09 -9.88 4.18
N ILE A 360 -10.88 -8.61 4.49
CA ILE A 360 -11.41 -7.46 3.75
C ILE A 360 -10.28 -6.81 2.97
N THR A 361 -10.44 -6.74 1.65
CA THR A 361 -9.44 -6.10 0.76
C THR A 361 -10.11 -5.33 -0.38
N ASP A 362 -9.42 -4.32 -0.88
CA ASP A 362 -9.79 -3.61 -2.11
C ASP A 362 -9.31 -4.35 -3.38
N ARG A 363 -8.47 -5.39 -3.22
CA ARG A 363 -7.78 -6.04 -4.35
C ARG A 363 -8.47 -7.32 -4.78
N ARG A 364 -9.01 -7.33 -6.01
CA ARG A 364 -9.51 -8.56 -6.67
C ARG A 364 -8.43 -9.67 -6.83
N ASN A 365 -7.15 -9.29 -6.82
CA ASN A 365 -6.00 -10.19 -7.01
C ASN A 365 -5.43 -10.77 -5.71
N LEU A 366 -5.85 -10.30 -4.54
CA LEU A 366 -5.38 -10.88 -3.27
C LEU A 366 -5.87 -12.35 -3.16
N ASP A 367 -7.04 -12.65 -3.71
CA ASP A 367 -7.65 -13.98 -3.69
C ASP A 367 -6.78 -15.08 -4.33
N SER A 368 -6.12 -14.81 -5.46
CA SER A 368 -5.28 -15.82 -6.11
C SER A 368 -4.03 -16.09 -5.29
N GLN A 369 -3.41 -15.03 -4.74
CA GLN A 369 -2.24 -15.16 -3.88
C GLN A 369 -2.57 -15.87 -2.57
N LEU A 370 -3.71 -15.55 -1.95
CA LEU A 370 -4.19 -16.24 -0.75
C LEU A 370 -4.45 -17.73 -1.04
N ARG A 371 -5.04 -18.09 -2.17
CA ARG A 371 -5.24 -19.50 -2.54
C ARG A 371 -3.93 -20.22 -2.83
N ASP A 372 -2.95 -19.54 -3.43
CA ASP A 372 -1.64 -20.13 -3.69
C ASP A 372 -0.85 -20.33 -2.38
N THR A 373 -0.94 -19.36 -1.46
CA THR A 373 -0.32 -19.44 -0.13
C THR A 373 -1.04 -20.46 0.75
N VAL A 374 -2.35 -20.32 0.97
CA VAL A 374 -3.16 -21.22 1.82
C VAL A 374 -3.28 -22.62 1.21
N GLY A 375 -3.51 -22.74 -0.11
CA GLY A 375 -3.60 -24.03 -0.80
C GLY A 375 -2.27 -24.80 -0.84
N GLY A 376 -1.13 -24.13 -0.64
CA GLY A 376 0.16 -24.79 -0.43
C GLY A 376 0.32 -25.44 0.95
N PHE A 377 -0.55 -25.11 1.92
CA PHE A 377 -0.54 -25.67 3.27
C PHE A 377 -1.54 -26.83 3.47
N GLU A 378 -2.53 -27.00 2.59
CA GLU A 378 -3.69 -27.84 2.90
C GLU A 378 -3.77 -29.21 2.21
N GLN A 379 -4.28 -30.16 2.99
CA GLN A 379 -4.83 -31.45 2.55
C GLN A 379 -6.37 -31.40 2.37
N VAL A 380 -7.05 -30.34 2.83
CA VAL A 380 -8.52 -30.23 2.85
C VAL A 380 -9.00 -29.23 1.80
N SER A 381 -9.67 -29.74 0.76
CA SER A 381 -10.32 -28.89 -0.25
C SER A 381 -11.50 -28.12 0.39
N GLY A 382 -11.43 -26.79 0.43
CA GLY A 382 -12.60 -25.94 0.74
C GLY A 382 -12.48 -24.95 1.91
N LEU A 383 -11.30 -24.80 2.55
CA LEU A 383 -11.10 -23.86 3.67
C LEU A 383 -11.28 -22.40 3.29
N VAL A 384 -10.79 -22.04 2.09
CA VAL A 384 -10.89 -20.68 1.54
C VAL A 384 -12.08 -20.59 0.59
N ARG A 385 -13.09 -19.80 0.95
CA ARG A 385 -14.22 -19.48 0.07
C ARG A 385 -14.16 -18.05 -0.43
N LYS A 386 -14.34 -17.90 -1.74
CA LYS A 386 -14.48 -16.61 -2.42
C LYS A 386 -15.95 -16.36 -2.72
N ILE A 387 -16.35 -15.11 -2.58
CA ILE A 387 -17.64 -14.62 -3.06
C ILE A 387 -17.39 -13.96 -4.41
N ASP A 388 -17.95 -14.49 -5.49
CA ASP A 388 -17.77 -13.94 -6.84
C ASP A 388 -19.08 -13.64 -7.56
N ASP A 389 -18.97 -12.91 -8.67
CA ASP A 389 -20.12 -12.48 -9.48
C ASP A 389 -20.70 -13.60 -10.37
N LYS A 390 -20.09 -14.80 -10.40
CA LYS A 390 -20.32 -15.80 -11.44
C LYS A 390 -21.14 -17.01 -10.97
N ALA A 391 -21.24 -17.27 -9.66
CA ALA A 391 -21.87 -18.47 -9.10
C ALA A 391 -23.12 -18.19 -8.25
N GLY A 392 -24.22 -17.74 -8.84
CA GLY A 392 -25.47 -17.47 -8.12
C GLY A 392 -25.48 -16.12 -7.38
N SER A 393 -26.45 -15.89 -6.48
CA SER A 393 -26.52 -14.62 -5.76
C SER A 393 -25.39 -14.50 -4.72
N LYS A 394 -24.73 -13.34 -4.65
CA LYS A 394 -23.58 -13.11 -3.74
C LYS A 394 -23.91 -13.41 -2.27
N SER A 395 -25.13 -13.07 -1.87
CA SER A 395 -25.63 -13.32 -0.51
C SER A 395 -25.75 -14.82 -0.21
N GLU A 396 -26.13 -15.64 -1.19
CA GLU A 396 -26.28 -17.09 -1.02
C GLU A 396 -24.94 -17.83 -0.99
N GLN A 397 -23.96 -17.41 -1.81
CA GLN A 397 -22.59 -17.95 -1.76
C GLN A 397 -21.93 -17.69 -0.40
N LEU A 398 -22.16 -16.49 0.13
CA LEU A 398 -21.67 -16.09 1.44
C LEU A 398 -22.37 -16.85 2.56
N ALA A 399 -23.69 -17.04 2.48
CA ALA A 399 -24.48 -17.82 3.43
C ALA A 399 -23.93 -19.24 3.58
N GLN A 400 -23.70 -19.90 2.44
CA GLN A 400 -23.09 -21.22 2.42
C GLN A 400 -21.67 -21.22 2.99
N ALA A 401 -20.91 -20.12 2.85
CA ALA A 401 -19.55 -20.05 3.39
C ALA A 401 -19.55 -19.89 4.92
N LEU A 402 -20.39 -19.00 5.44
CA LEU A 402 -20.54 -18.74 6.87
C LEU A 402 -21.09 -19.96 7.62
N ASN A 403 -22.15 -20.58 7.09
CA ASN A 403 -22.80 -21.72 7.76
C ASN A 403 -22.06 -23.06 7.52
N SER A 404 -21.06 -23.10 6.61
CA SER A 404 -20.26 -24.31 6.41
C SER A 404 -19.25 -24.52 7.53
N GLN A 405 -19.12 -25.75 8.04
CA GLN A 405 -18.03 -26.10 8.96
C GLN A 405 -16.65 -26.14 8.28
N SER A 406 -16.59 -26.29 6.95
CA SER A 406 -15.34 -26.39 6.20
C SER A 406 -14.74 -25.03 5.80
N GLY A 407 -15.55 -24.00 5.54
CA GLY A 407 -15.07 -22.68 5.11
C GLY A 407 -14.69 -21.79 6.29
N LYS A 408 -13.50 -21.96 6.88
CA LYS A 408 -13.04 -21.12 7.99
C LYS A 408 -12.52 -19.75 7.56
N ILE A 409 -12.03 -19.61 6.32
CA ILE A 409 -11.47 -18.35 5.79
C ILE A 409 -12.37 -17.82 4.68
N ILE A 410 -12.84 -16.58 4.84
CA ILE A 410 -13.77 -15.91 3.94
C ILE A 410 -13.12 -14.63 3.42
N THR A 411 -12.94 -14.53 2.10
CA THR A 411 -12.40 -13.31 1.49
C THR A 411 -13.51 -12.48 0.86
N VAL A 412 -13.55 -11.20 1.22
CA VAL A 412 -14.59 -10.24 0.80
C VAL A 412 -13.92 -8.99 0.23
N THR A 413 -14.41 -8.54 -0.92
CA THR A 413 -14.03 -7.24 -1.49
C THR A 413 -14.90 -6.12 -0.94
N LEU A 414 -14.41 -4.87 -0.94
CA LEU A 414 -15.22 -3.69 -0.60
C LEU A 414 -16.55 -3.59 -1.39
N HIS A 415 -16.59 -4.05 -2.63
CA HIS A 415 -17.81 -4.04 -3.44
C HIS A 415 -18.82 -5.14 -3.09
N THR A 416 -18.33 -6.31 -2.66
CA THR A 416 -19.18 -7.43 -2.21
C THR A 416 -19.64 -7.27 -0.76
N PHE A 417 -19.10 -6.27 -0.08
CA PHE A 417 -19.29 -6.02 1.34
C PHE A 417 -20.74 -5.68 1.75
N PRO A 418 -21.51 -4.84 1.02
CA PRO A 418 -22.90 -4.59 1.37
C PRO A 418 -23.77 -5.86 1.36
N ALA A 419 -23.48 -6.80 0.46
CA ALA A 419 -24.17 -8.09 0.41
C ALA A 419 -23.89 -8.96 1.64
N LEU A 420 -22.71 -8.81 2.27
CA LEU A 420 -22.39 -9.43 3.56
C LEU A 420 -23.23 -8.84 4.68
N LEU A 421 -23.29 -7.51 4.76
CA LEU A 421 -24.11 -6.84 5.78
C LEU A 421 -25.60 -7.20 5.67
N ASP A 422 -26.14 -7.21 4.44
CA ASP A 422 -27.53 -7.57 4.21
C ASP A 422 -27.84 -9.02 4.60
N TYR A 423 -26.87 -9.93 4.44
CA TYR A 423 -27.02 -11.31 4.88
C TYR A 423 -26.95 -11.44 6.41
N LEU A 424 -25.91 -10.87 7.04
CA LEU A 424 -25.73 -10.87 8.50
C LEU A 424 -26.97 -10.34 9.23
N ARG A 425 -27.62 -9.30 8.68
CA ARG A 425 -28.86 -8.73 9.21
C ARG A 425 -30.09 -9.62 9.04
N ARG A 426 -30.12 -10.54 8.08
CA ARG A 426 -31.27 -11.42 7.80
C ARG A 426 -31.22 -12.73 8.60
N GLU A 427 -30.02 -13.23 8.88
CA GLU A 427 -29.79 -14.50 9.59
C GLU A 427 -29.21 -14.26 10.99
N GLN A 428 -29.90 -13.43 11.77
CA GLN A 428 -29.46 -12.95 13.10
C GLN A 428 -29.20 -14.07 14.12
N ALA A 429 -29.82 -15.25 13.98
CA ALA A 429 -29.83 -16.28 15.02
C ALA A 429 -28.64 -17.27 15.00
N GLU A 430 -28.01 -17.57 13.86
CA GLU A 430 -26.96 -18.63 13.78
C GLU A 430 -25.52 -18.10 13.95
N LEU A 431 -25.33 -16.78 13.89
CA LEU A 431 -24.00 -16.14 13.83
C LEU A 431 -23.64 -15.31 15.08
N ALA A 432 -24.61 -15.08 15.97
CA ALA A 432 -24.48 -14.26 17.18
C ALA A 432 -23.42 -14.77 18.18
N ASP A 433 -23.30 -16.09 18.33
CA ASP A 433 -22.42 -16.72 19.32
C ASP A 433 -20.97 -16.95 18.82
N GLY A 434 -20.68 -16.63 17.57
CA GLY A 434 -19.36 -16.89 16.96
C GLY A 434 -18.29 -15.86 17.36
N ARG A 435 -17.03 -16.30 17.42
CA ARG A 435 -15.83 -15.47 17.53
C ARG A 435 -15.18 -15.25 16.16
N TYR A 436 -14.92 -13.99 15.80
CA TYR A 436 -14.47 -13.62 14.46
C TYR A 436 -13.12 -12.89 14.48
N ALA A 437 -12.22 -13.29 13.58
CA ALA A 437 -11.03 -12.50 13.26
C ALA A 437 -11.26 -11.74 11.96
N VAL A 438 -11.18 -10.41 11.99
CA VAL A 438 -11.36 -9.54 10.81
C VAL A 438 -10.02 -8.94 10.41
N ILE A 439 -9.46 -9.40 9.30
CA ILE A 439 -8.21 -8.87 8.73
C ILE A 439 -8.55 -7.80 7.69
N ILE A 440 -8.00 -6.60 7.83
CA ILE A 440 -8.27 -5.45 6.96
C ILE A 440 -6.98 -5.06 6.23
N ASP A 441 -6.99 -5.11 4.90
CA ASP A 441 -5.92 -4.54 4.06
C ASP A 441 -6.22 -3.06 3.73
N GLU A 442 -5.24 -2.19 3.91
CA GLU A 442 -5.32 -0.74 3.69
C GLU A 442 -6.38 -0.03 4.58
N ALA A 443 -6.24 -0.16 5.90
CA ALA A 443 -7.17 0.39 6.91
C ALA A 443 -7.22 1.94 7.00
N HIS A 444 -6.66 2.67 6.03
CA HIS A 444 -6.63 4.14 5.98
C HIS A 444 -7.64 4.75 4.98
N SER A 445 -8.30 3.95 4.14
CA SER A 445 -9.31 4.45 3.20
C SER A 445 -10.63 4.71 3.95
N SER A 446 -11.32 5.81 3.62
CA SER A 446 -12.63 6.11 4.22
C SER A 446 -13.61 4.96 4.01
N GLN A 447 -13.53 4.29 2.86
CA GLN A 447 -14.35 3.12 2.54
C GLN A 447 -14.01 1.88 3.38
N SER A 448 -12.74 1.61 3.69
CA SER A 448 -12.37 0.48 4.56
C SER A 448 -12.70 0.73 6.03
N GLY A 449 -12.57 1.98 6.49
CA GLY A 449 -13.03 2.38 7.81
C GLY A 449 -14.55 2.29 7.98
N ASP A 450 -15.32 2.76 6.99
CA ASP A 450 -16.78 2.67 6.99
C ASP A 450 -17.24 1.20 6.86
N ALA A 451 -16.52 0.39 6.08
CA ALA A 451 -16.78 -1.04 5.98
C ALA A 451 -16.50 -1.76 7.32
N ALA A 452 -15.37 -1.51 7.96
CA ALA A 452 -15.04 -2.08 9.27
C ALA A 452 -16.06 -1.66 10.34
N ALA A 453 -16.48 -0.39 10.35
CA ALA A 453 -17.51 0.12 11.25
C ALA A 453 -18.89 -0.52 10.96
N ALA A 454 -19.21 -0.78 9.70
CA ALA A 454 -20.45 -1.44 9.32
C ALA A 454 -20.44 -2.94 9.64
N VAL A 455 -19.30 -3.65 9.51
CA VAL A 455 -19.13 -5.02 10.05
C VAL A 455 -19.34 -4.99 11.55
N ARG A 456 -18.64 -4.07 12.22
CA ARG A 456 -18.71 -3.92 13.68
C ARG A 456 -20.14 -3.71 14.11
N THR A 457 -20.90 -2.89 13.38
CA THR A 457 -22.33 -2.65 13.66
C THR A 457 -23.15 -3.92 13.40
N ALA A 458 -23.02 -4.54 12.22
CA ALA A 458 -23.83 -5.71 11.87
C ALA A 458 -23.59 -6.91 12.79
N LEU A 459 -22.33 -7.28 13.07
CA LEU A 459 -22.01 -8.42 13.94
C LEU A 459 -22.36 -8.19 15.41
N ARG A 460 -22.43 -6.93 15.83
CA ARG A 460 -22.74 -6.53 17.20
C ARG A 460 -24.24 -6.39 17.44
N ASP A 461 -24.97 -5.90 16.44
CA ASP A 461 -26.44 -5.93 16.41
C ASP A 461 -26.96 -7.39 16.48
N MET A 462 -26.11 -8.38 16.15
CA MET A 462 -26.42 -9.81 16.26
C MET A 462 -26.17 -10.38 17.66
N GLY A 463 -25.34 -9.74 18.50
CA GLY A 463 -24.97 -10.26 19.83
C GLY A 463 -25.90 -9.89 20.99
N LEU A 464 -27.05 -9.24 20.73
CA LEU A 464 -27.92 -8.68 21.78
C LEU A 464 -29.41 -9.06 21.66
N ASP A 465 -29.76 -10.10 20.90
CA ASP A 465 -31.13 -10.65 20.91
C ASP A 465 -31.24 -12.02 21.64
N ALA A 466 -30.16 -12.50 22.29
CA ALA A 466 -30.12 -13.85 22.86
C ALA A 466 -30.65 -13.99 24.31
N ASP A 467 -30.82 -12.90 25.06
CA ASP A 467 -31.35 -12.95 26.44
C ASP A 467 -32.42 -11.87 26.63
N ASP A 468 -33.66 -12.14 26.20
CA ASP A 468 -34.89 -11.58 26.78
C ASP A 468 -36.13 -12.28 26.16
N GLU A 469 -36.19 -13.61 26.25
CA GLU A 469 -37.49 -14.28 26.32
C GLU A 469 -37.95 -14.34 27.78
N ASP A 470 -38.27 -13.18 28.37
CA ASP A 470 -39.19 -13.14 29.50
C ASP A 470 -40.41 -12.26 29.17
N GLN A 471 -41.58 -12.88 29.32
CA GLN A 471 -42.86 -12.32 28.95
C GLN A 471 -43.29 -11.29 29.99
N GLY A 472 -43.05 -10.01 29.70
CA GLY A 472 -43.60 -8.91 30.49
C GLY A 472 -43.50 -7.60 29.76
N ALA A 473 -44.60 -7.15 29.14
CA ALA A 473 -44.70 -5.85 28.49
C ALA A 473 -44.48 -4.71 29.50
N VAL A 474 -43.25 -4.25 29.64
CA VAL A 474 -42.93 -2.90 30.10
C VAL A 474 -42.59 -2.10 28.85
N GLU A 475 -43.33 -1.01 28.60
CA GLU A 475 -42.95 -0.02 27.59
C GLU A 475 -41.55 0.49 27.92
N VAL A 476 -40.54 -0.06 27.23
CA VAL A 476 -39.15 0.41 27.36
C VAL A 476 -39.12 1.87 26.92
N SER A 477 -38.71 2.77 27.81
CA SER A 477 -38.65 4.20 27.53
C SER A 477 -37.69 4.51 26.37
N ILE A 478 -37.88 5.65 25.71
CA ILE A 478 -36.99 6.09 24.62
C ILE A 478 -35.55 6.19 25.13
N ASP A 479 -35.35 6.71 26.35
CA ASP A 479 -34.02 6.86 26.95
C ASP A 479 -33.33 5.51 27.17
N GLU A 480 -34.05 4.48 27.62
CA GLU A 480 -33.52 3.13 27.77
C GLU A 480 -33.16 2.50 26.40
N ARG A 481 -33.96 2.76 25.36
CA ARG A 481 -33.64 2.32 23.99
C ARG A 481 -32.42 3.04 23.40
N LEU A 482 -32.28 4.33 23.64
CA LEU A 482 -31.12 5.12 23.22
C LEU A 482 -29.86 4.71 23.98
N ARG A 483 -29.98 4.45 25.29
CA ARG A 483 -28.90 3.92 26.13
C ARG A 483 -28.45 2.55 25.65
N ARG A 484 -29.39 1.62 25.39
CA ARG A 484 -29.06 0.32 24.76
C ARG A 484 -28.38 0.49 23.40
N LYS A 485 -28.79 1.46 22.55
CA LYS A 485 -28.09 1.76 21.29
C LYS A 485 -26.68 2.32 21.51
N ALA A 486 -26.44 3.04 22.61
CA ALA A 486 -25.14 3.59 22.97
C ALA A 486 -24.22 2.52 23.60
N GLU A 487 -24.75 1.68 24.49
CA GLU A 487 -24.06 0.52 25.08
C GLU A 487 -23.75 -0.53 24.03
N ALA A 488 -24.70 -0.80 23.13
CA ALA A 488 -24.47 -1.62 21.96
C ALA A 488 -23.35 -1.06 21.10
N ARG A 489 -22.97 0.23 21.16
CA ARG A 489 -21.84 0.76 20.36
C ARG A 489 -20.45 0.51 20.94
N ALA A 490 -20.35 0.03 22.18
CA ALA A 490 -19.09 -0.35 22.81
C ALA A 490 -18.40 -1.53 22.09
N LYS A 491 -17.09 -1.72 22.35
CA LYS A 491 -16.27 -2.77 21.71
C LYS A 491 -16.90 -4.16 21.90
N ALA A 492 -17.09 -4.89 20.80
CA ALA A 492 -17.63 -6.25 20.82
C ALA A 492 -16.53 -7.26 21.23
N ALA A 493 -16.75 -7.98 22.34
CA ALA A 493 -15.76 -8.91 22.91
C ALA A 493 -15.49 -10.15 22.04
N ASN A 494 -16.37 -10.45 21.09
CA ASN A 494 -16.26 -11.62 20.20
C ASN A 494 -15.53 -11.33 18.87
N ILE A 495 -15.02 -10.11 18.64
CA ILE A 495 -14.40 -9.73 17.36
C ILE A 495 -13.01 -9.15 17.58
N SER A 496 -12.00 -9.72 16.91
CA SER A 496 -10.66 -9.14 16.87
C SER A 496 -10.34 -8.57 15.49
N TYR A 497 -9.75 -7.38 15.44
CA TYR A 497 -9.38 -6.70 14.20
C TYR A 497 -7.87 -6.74 13.98
N PHE A 498 -7.44 -7.13 12.77
CA PHE A 498 -6.04 -7.14 12.35
C PHE A 498 -5.89 -6.20 11.16
N ALA A 499 -5.58 -4.94 11.42
CA ALA A 499 -5.54 -3.88 10.43
C ALA A 499 -4.12 -3.66 9.89
N PHE A 500 -3.93 -3.77 8.57
CA PHE A 500 -2.66 -3.50 7.90
C PHE A 500 -2.72 -2.16 7.15
N THR A 501 -1.72 -1.31 7.34
CA THR A 501 -1.60 -0.05 6.61
C THR A 501 -0.13 0.36 6.45
N ALA A 502 0.21 1.06 5.37
CA ALA A 502 1.51 1.74 5.25
C ALA A 502 1.45 3.18 5.80
N THR A 503 0.25 3.77 5.84
CA THR A 503 0.03 5.19 6.15
C THR A 503 -1.13 5.30 7.13
N PRO A 504 -0.92 5.05 8.44
CA PRO A 504 -1.97 5.21 9.43
C PRO A 504 -2.46 6.67 9.50
N LYS A 505 -3.71 6.88 9.89
CA LYS A 505 -4.25 8.18 10.33
C LYS A 505 -4.32 8.17 11.86
N ALA A 506 -4.41 9.33 12.51
CA ALA A 506 -4.68 9.45 13.94
C ALA A 506 -5.89 8.57 14.35
N LYS A 507 -7.02 8.71 13.65
CA LYS A 507 -8.20 7.84 13.82
C LYS A 507 -7.91 6.34 13.68
N THR A 508 -7.01 5.93 12.80
CA THR A 508 -6.64 4.51 12.64
C THR A 508 -5.84 4.01 13.84
N LEU A 509 -4.92 4.83 14.36
CA LEU A 509 -4.14 4.54 15.56
C LEU A 509 -5.02 4.46 16.80
N GLU A 510 -5.97 5.39 16.99
CA GLU A 510 -6.89 5.31 18.14
C GLU A 510 -7.84 4.09 18.05
N ASN A 511 -8.29 3.73 16.84
CA ASN A 511 -9.22 2.63 16.65
C ASN A 511 -8.57 1.24 16.74
N PHE A 512 -7.33 1.10 16.27
CA PHE A 512 -6.68 -0.21 16.12
C PHE A 512 -5.29 -0.31 16.75
N GLY A 513 -4.70 0.82 17.15
CA GLY A 513 -3.40 0.87 17.78
C GLY A 513 -3.43 0.28 19.19
N THR A 514 -2.25 -0.10 19.65
CA THR A 514 -2.01 -0.58 21.00
C THR A 514 -1.67 0.61 21.88
N ALA A 515 -2.28 0.66 23.06
CA ALA A 515 -1.98 1.69 24.05
C ALA A 515 -0.58 1.43 24.62
N ASP A 516 0.28 2.46 24.58
CA ASP A 516 1.59 2.50 25.20
C ASP A 516 1.65 3.76 26.08
N GLY A 517 1.40 3.58 27.38
CA GLY A 517 1.20 4.69 28.31
C GLY A 517 0.01 5.57 27.92
N ALA A 518 0.29 6.80 27.48
CA ALA A 518 -0.71 7.77 27.05
C ALA A 518 -0.83 7.89 25.52
N GLU A 519 -0.13 7.05 24.75
CA GLU A 519 -0.07 7.11 23.29
C GLU A 519 -0.69 5.85 22.68
N TYR A 520 -1.21 5.98 21.45
CA TYR A 520 -1.58 4.85 20.62
C TYR A 520 -0.53 4.64 19.51
N ARG A 521 0.05 3.45 19.48
CA ARG A 521 1.10 3.04 18.53
C ARG A 521 0.71 1.79 17.74
N PRO A 522 1.32 1.53 16.58
CA PRO A 522 1.18 0.24 15.91
C PRO A 522 1.67 -0.89 16.82
N PHE A 523 0.99 -2.03 16.80
CA PHE A 523 1.44 -3.26 17.47
C PHE A 523 2.74 -3.80 16.88
N HIS A 524 2.96 -3.56 15.58
CA HIS A 524 4.17 -3.94 14.86
C HIS A 524 4.44 -2.98 13.71
N THR A 525 5.69 -2.54 13.59
CA THR A 525 6.14 -1.63 12.54
C THR A 525 7.24 -2.26 11.67
N TYR A 526 7.04 -2.17 10.35
CA TYR A 526 8.06 -2.35 9.33
C TYR A 526 8.07 -1.09 8.44
N SER A 527 9.01 -0.20 8.77
CA SER A 527 9.03 1.20 8.32
C SER A 527 9.37 1.36 6.83
N MET A 528 9.09 2.55 6.28
CA MET A 528 9.52 2.89 4.93
C MET A 528 11.04 2.95 4.84
N ARG A 529 11.69 3.55 5.83
CA ARG A 529 13.15 3.62 5.98
C ARG A 529 13.79 2.25 5.88
N GLN A 530 13.38 1.29 6.72
CA GLN A 530 13.94 -0.06 6.71
C GLN A 530 13.77 -0.72 5.34
N ALA A 531 12.58 -0.60 4.74
CA ALA A 531 12.29 -1.19 3.44
C ALA A 531 13.13 -0.60 2.28
N ILE A 532 13.44 0.70 2.33
CA ILE A 532 14.34 1.37 1.38
C ILE A 532 15.77 0.91 1.59
N GLU A 533 16.28 0.98 2.82
CA GLU A 533 17.66 0.64 3.15
C GLU A 533 17.99 -0.84 2.87
N GLU A 534 17.01 -1.73 3.06
CA GLU A 534 17.09 -3.16 2.74
C GLU A 534 16.93 -3.47 1.23
N GLY A 535 16.56 -2.47 0.43
CA GLY A 535 16.40 -2.60 -1.02
C GLY A 535 15.13 -3.34 -1.45
N PHE A 536 14.10 -3.40 -0.60
CA PHE A 536 12.80 -3.96 -0.98
C PHE A 536 11.95 -2.97 -1.77
N ILE A 537 12.14 -1.68 -1.50
CA ILE A 537 11.56 -0.58 -2.26
C ILE A 537 12.63 0.46 -2.63
N LEU A 538 12.32 1.27 -3.64
CA LEU A 538 13.11 2.42 -4.06
C LEU A 538 12.46 3.69 -3.51
N ASP A 539 13.26 4.73 -3.32
CA ASP A 539 12.85 6.00 -2.73
C ASP A 539 12.43 7.00 -3.83
N PRO A 540 11.15 7.38 -3.95
CA PRO A 540 10.69 8.24 -5.03
C PRO A 540 11.13 9.70 -4.87
N LEU A 541 11.66 10.06 -3.69
CA LEU A 541 11.99 11.44 -3.33
C LEU A 541 13.42 11.85 -3.75
N ARG A 542 14.27 10.90 -4.14
CA ARG A 542 15.68 11.16 -4.45
C ARG A 542 15.94 12.00 -5.70
N ASN A 543 15.07 11.88 -6.69
CA ASN A 543 15.21 12.54 -7.99
C ASN A 543 13.92 13.31 -8.31
N TYR A 544 13.72 14.42 -7.60
CA TYR A 544 12.49 15.21 -7.65
C TYR A 544 12.75 16.55 -8.35
N VAL A 545 12.11 16.75 -9.50
CA VAL A 545 12.29 17.95 -10.33
C VAL A 545 11.03 18.79 -10.25
N THR A 546 11.16 20.05 -9.87
CA THR A 546 10.03 20.98 -9.79
C THR A 546 10.02 21.94 -10.97
N TYR A 547 8.84 22.14 -11.54
CA TYR A 547 8.55 23.18 -12.53
C TYR A 547 7.60 24.18 -11.92
N LYS A 548 7.84 25.47 -12.19
CA LYS A 548 6.91 26.53 -11.84
C LYS A 548 6.34 27.10 -13.13
N ALA A 549 5.02 27.07 -13.21
CA ALA A 549 4.27 27.77 -14.22
C ALA A 549 4.02 29.19 -13.74
N TYR A 550 4.48 30.16 -14.53
CA TYR A 550 4.17 31.55 -14.33
C TYR A 550 3.00 31.94 -15.23
N TYR A 551 1.97 32.51 -14.63
CA TYR A 551 0.72 32.88 -15.28
C TYR A 551 0.53 34.39 -15.19
N ARG A 552 0.08 35.01 -16.27
CA ARG A 552 -0.47 36.36 -16.22
C ARG A 552 -1.91 36.33 -16.72
N LEU A 553 -2.85 36.58 -15.80
CA LEU A 553 -4.28 36.70 -16.09
C LEU A 553 -4.64 38.17 -16.34
N VAL A 554 -5.56 38.39 -17.28
CA VAL A 554 -6.14 39.70 -17.58
C VAL A 554 -7.63 39.64 -17.32
N ASN A 555 -8.13 40.57 -16.51
CA ASN A 555 -9.56 40.76 -16.29
C ASN A 555 -10.10 41.65 -17.43
N GLN A 556 -10.93 41.09 -18.30
CA GLN A 556 -11.58 41.81 -19.41
C GLN A 556 -13.03 42.22 -19.09
N ASN A 557 -13.47 42.00 -17.85
CA ASN A 557 -14.82 42.39 -17.46
C ASN A 557 -15.02 43.92 -17.59
N PRO A 558 -16.17 44.36 -18.11
CA PRO A 558 -16.47 45.79 -18.28
C PRO A 558 -16.62 46.54 -16.95
N ASP A 559 -17.05 45.84 -15.89
CA ASP A 559 -17.16 46.34 -14.52
C ASP A 559 -16.42 45.41 -13.55
N ASP A 560 -15.71 45.96 -12.56
CA ASP A 560 -15.00 45.18 -11.55
C ASP A 560 -15.97 44.69 -10.46
N VAL A 561 -15.98 43.39 -10.21
CA VAL A 561 -16.97 42.74 -9.33
C VAL A 561 -16.34 42.32 -8.01
N GLU A 562 -17.09 42.50 -6.92
CA GLU A 562 -16.67 42.06 -5.59
C GLU A 562 -17.03 40.58 -5.39
N VAL A 563 -16.02 39.75 -5.13
CA VAL A 563 -16.19 38.28 -5.08
C VAL A 563 -15.58 37.69 -3.80
N PRO A 564 -16.12 36.57 -3.29
CA PRO A 564 -15.52 35.83 -2.17
C PRO A 564 -14.11 35.34 -2.53
N GLU A 565 -13.09 35.84 -1.82
CA GLU A 565 -11.67 35.64 -2.14
C GLU A 565 -11.31 34.16 -2.30
N ALA A 566 -11.60 33.32 -1.31
CA ALA A 566 -11.25 31.90 -1.33
C ALA A 566 -11.88 31.12 -2.51
N LYS A 567 -13.10 31.48 -2.93
CA LYS A 567 -13.77 30.80 -4.06
C LYS A 567 -13.23 31.33 -5.39
N ALA A 568 -13.06 32.64 -5.54
CA ALA A 568 -12.54 33.27 -6.75
C ALA A 568 -11.08 32.89 -7.04
N SER A 569 -10.20 32.91 -6.04
CA SER A 569 -8.80 32.49 -6.21
C SER A 569 -8.67 31.03 -6.67
N ASN A 570 -9.53 30.14 -6.17
CA ASN A 570 -9.56 28.75 -6.63
C ASN A 570 -10.05 28.61 -8.08
N LEU A 571 -11.03 29.42 -8.50
CA LEU A 571 -11.50 29.44 -9.89
C LEU A 571 -10.44 30.02 -10.84
N LEU A 572 -9.77 31.12 -10.46
CA LEU A 572 -8.66 31.72 -11.20
C LEU A 572 -7.51 30.73 -11.41
N ALA A 573 -7.09 30.06 -10.34
CA ALA A 573 -6.08 29.01 -10.41
C ALA A 573 -6.54 27.89 -11.36
N ARG A 574 -7.76 27.37 -11.18
CA ARG A 574 -8.30 26.30 -12.04
C ARG A 574 -8.37 26.72 -13.51
N PHE A 575 -8.76 27.95 -13.80
CA PHE A 575 -8.80 28.50 -15.16
C PHE A 575 -7.40 28.52 -15.78
N ALA A 576 -6.42 29.10 -15.08
CA ALA A 576 -5.04 29.17 -15.56
C ALA A 576 -4.43 27.78 -15.81
N PHE A 577 -4.65 26.82 -14.90
CA PHE A 577 -4.15 25.45 -15.02
C PHE A 577 -4.84 24.63 -16.14
N MET A 578 -6.12 24.88 -16.38
CA MET A 578 -6.91 24.16 -17.40
C MET A 578 -6.88 24.83 -18.77
N HIS A 579 -6.26 26.00 -18.89
CA HIS A 579 -6.16 26.72 -20.15
C HIS A 579 -5.46 25.85 -21.21
N PRO A 580 -5.96 25.76 -22.46
CA PRO A 580 -5.42 24.90 -23.50
C PRO A 580 -3.91 25.04 -23.70
N TYR A 581 -3.40 26.28 -23.66
CA TYR A 581 -1.98 26.59 -23.78
C TYR A 581 -1.13 25.97 -22.66
N ALA A 582 -1.62 25.99 -21.41
CA ALA A 582 -0.93 25.36 -20.27
C ALA A 582 -0.89 23.84 -20.39
N VAL A 583 -1.98 23.23 -20.84
CA VAL A 583 -2.05 21.79 -21.08
C VAL A 583 -1.09 21.38 -22.20
N GLN A 584 -1.00 22.16 -23.28
CA GLN A 584 -0.08 21.91 -24.40
C GLN A 584 1.39 22.04 -24.00
N GLN A 585 1.77 23.09 -23.27
CA GLN A 585 3.15 23.24 -22.81
C GLN A 585 3.56 22.10 -21.84
N HIS A 586 2.69 21.71 -20.90
CA HIS A 586 2.95 20.55 -20.04
C HIS A 586 3.09 19.26 -20.87
N ALA A 587 2.22 19.04 -21.86
CA ALA A 587 2.28 17.88 -22.74
C ALA A 587 3.60 17.81 -23.52
N GLN A 588 4.08 18.95 -24.03
CA GLN A 588 5.39 19.07 -24.67
C GLN A 588 6.52 18.64 -23.73
N VAL A 589 6.60 19.22 -22.53
CA VAL A 589 7.64 18.86 -21.54
C VAL A 589 7.60 17.37 -21.21
N ILE A 590 6.40 16.81 -21.01
CA ILE A 590 6.20 15.39 -20.72
C ILE A 590 6.77 14.51 -21.85
N VAL A 591 6.39 14.79 -23.11
CA VAL A 591 6.80 13.99 -24.28
C VAL A 591 8.30 14.09 -24.52
N GLU A 592 8.86 15.30 -24.52
CA GLU A 592 10.28 15.51 -24.77
C GLU A 592 11.15 14.87 -23.67
N HIS A 593 10.78 15.09 -22.40
CA HIS A 593 11.46 14.42 -21.29
C HIS A 593 11.33 12.89 -21.38
N PHE A 594 10.14 12.38 -21.75
CA PHE A 594 9.93 10.94 -21.87
C PHE A 594 10.86 10.34 -22.93
N ILE A 595 10.90 10.93 -24.12
CA ILE A 595 11.69 10.43 -25.25
C ILE A 595 13.19 10.50 -24.94
N ALA A 596 13.67 11.64 -24.44
CA ALA A 596 15.09 11.86 -24.16
C ALA A 596 15.61 11.03 -22.97
N HIS A 597 14.86 10.98 -21.87
CA HIS A 597 15.39 10.50 -20.59
C HIS A 597 14.75 9.20 -20.09
N THR A 598 13.49 8.92 -20.43
CA THR A 598 12.75 7.76 -19.89
C THR A 598 12.73 6.58 -20.85
N ARG A 599 12.49 6.81 -22.14
CA ARG A 599 12.21 5.78 -23.15
C ARG A 599 13.32 4.73 -23.26
N GLY A 600 14.59 5.12 -23.13
CA GLY A 600 15.73 4.21 -23.20
C GLY A 600 15.97 3.33 -21.97
N ARG A 601 15.40 3.71 -20.80
CA ARG A 601 15.64 3.01 -19.52
C ARG A 601 15.08 1.59 -19.52
N LEU A 602 15.63 0.74 -18.65
CA LEU A 602 15.29 -0.69 -18.53
C LEU A 602 15.43 -1.47 -19.85
N GLY A 603 16.39 -1.08 -20.69
CA GLY A 603 16.59 -1.65 -22.03
C GLY A 603 15.39 -1.42 -22.94
N GLY A 604 14.82 -0.20 -22.91
CA GLY A 604 13.68 0.19 -23.73
C GLY A 604 12.31 -0.23 -23.19
N ARG A 605 12.19 -0.60 -21.90
CA ARG A 605 10.93 -1.10 -21.30
C ARG A 605 10.26 -0.14 -20.32
N ALA A 606 10.94 0.95 -19.95
CA ALA A 606 10.45 1.90 -18.97
C ALA A 606 9.09 2.52 -19.35
N LYS A 607 8.24 2.74 -18.36
CA LYS A 607 6.91 3.34 -18.50
C LYS A 607 6.79 4.57 -17.60
N SER A 608 5.84 5.44 -17.91
CA SER A 608 5.54 6.64 -17.14
C SER A 608 4.06 6.79 -16.83
N MET A 609 3.77 7.56 -15.79
CA MET A 609 2.42 7.90 -15.35
C MET A 609 2.28 9.41 -15.22
N VAL A 610 1.18 9.97 -15.72
CA VAL A 610 0.83 11.39 -15.60
C VAL A 610 -0.38 11.51 -14.67
N VAL A 611 -0.21 12.15 -13.52
CA VAL A 611 -1.25 12.30 -12.50
C VAL A 611 -1.87 13.68 -12.63
N THR A 612 -3.18 13.74 -12.86
CA THR A 612 -3.91 14.99 -13.12
C THR A 612 -4.96 15.29 -12.06
N ALA A 613 -5.30 16.56 -11.90
CA ALA A 613 -6.19 17.02 -10.84
C ALA A 613 -7.65 16.53 -10.97
N SER A 614 -8.14 16.32 -12.19
CA SER A 614 -9.54 15.94 -12.43
C SER A 614 -9.70 15.00 -13.62
N ARG A 615 -10.87 14.37 -13.73
CA ARG A 615 -11.23 13.52 -14.88
C ARG A 615 -11.19 14.29 -16.20
N GLN A 616 -11.61 15.56 -16.20
CA GLN A 616 -11.52 16.46 -17.37
C GLN A 616 -10.06 16.75 -17.73
N SER A 617 -9.23 17.05 -16.73
CA SER A 617 -7.78 17.29 -16.91
C SER A 617 -7.07 16.07 -17.49
N ALA A 618 -7.45 14.86 -17.07
CA ALA A 618 -6.89 13.61 -17.58
C ALA A 618 -7.16 13.44 -19.08
N VAL A 619 -8.39 13.70 -19.52
CA VAL A 619 -8.77 13.64 -20.94
C VAL A 619 -8.05 14.71 -21.75
N ALA A 620 -8.07 15.97 -21.28
CA ALA A 620 -7.40 17.08 -21.95
C ALA A 620 -5.89 16.84 -22.11
N MET A 621 -5.22 16.42 -21.04
CA MET A 621 -3.78 16.09 -21.06
C MET A 621 -3.48 14.90 -21.98
N ALA A 622 -4.29 13.83 -21.93
CA ALA A 622 -4.09 12.68 -22.80
C ALA A 622 -4.26 13.03 -24.29
N ARG A 623 -5.24 13.88 -24.62
CA ARG A 623 -5.44 14.39 -25.98
C ARG A 623 -4.28 15.26 -26.42
N ALA A 624 -3.84 16.21 -25.58
CA ALA A 624 -2.70 17.09 -25.88
C ALA A 624 -1.39 16.30 -26.09
N ILE A 625 -1.10 15.27 -25.28
CA ILE A 625 0.07 14.39 -25.49
C ILE A 625 -0.05 13.65 -26.83
N LYS A 626 -1.23 13.09 -27.16
CA LYS A 626 -1.44 12.38 -28.43
C LYS A 626 -1.29 13.31 -29.64
N GLU A 627 -1.79 14.54 -29.53
CA GLU A 627 -1.67 15.58 -30.56
C GLU A 627 -0.21 15.98 -30.77
N TYR A 628 0.52 16.31 -29.69
CA TYR A 628 1.94 16.65 -29.77
C TYR A 628 2.80 15.53 -30.37
N LEU A 629 2.51 14.27 -30.03
CA LEU A 629 3.18 13.11 -30.63
C LEU A 629 2.93 13.01 -32.15
N LYS A 630 1.73 13.38 -32.61
CA LYS A 630 1.36 13.36 -34.02
C LYS A 630 2.01 14.52 -34.78
N ASP A 631 1.98 15.73 -34.20
CA ASP A 631 2.53 16.94 -34.84
C ASP A 631 4.04 16.86 -35.07
N ARG A 632 4.76 16.13 -34.20
CA ARG A 632 6.20 15.85 -34.33
C ARG A 632 6.51 14.54 -35.07
N GLU A 633 5.51 13.85 -35.61
CA GLU A 633 5.61 12.52 -36.23
C GLU A 633 6.26 11.44 -35.31
N TYR A 634 6.19 11.65 -34.00
CA TYR A 634 6.75 10.75 -33.00
C TYR A 634 5.93 9.48 -32.81
N ASP A 635 4.64 9.50 -33.14
CA ASP A 635 3.81 8.31 -33.22
C ASP A 635 4.27 7.34 -34.33
N ILE A 636 4.88 7.86 -35.41
CA ILE A 636 5.49 7.07 -36.49
C ILE A 636 6.93 6.69 -36.13
N LYS A 637 7.73 7.65 -35.66
CA LYS A 637 9.16 7.44 -35.34
C LYS A 637 9.36 6.53 -34.13
N TYR A 638 8.45 6.61 -33.15
CA TYR A 638 8.49 5.87 -31.89
C TYR A 638 7.14 5.19 -31.62
N PRO A 639 6.78 4.14 -32.39
CA PRO A 639 5.48 3.48 -32.30
C PRO A 639 5.25 2.76 -30.96
N ASP A 640 6.29 2.64 -30.13
CA ASP A 640 6.23 2.13 -28.76
C ASP A 640 5.65 3.14 -27.76
N VAL A 641 5.53 4.42 -28.11
CA VAL A 641 5.07 5.50 -27.21
C VAL A 641 3.54 5.66 -27.27
N GLY A 642 2.80 4.58 -26.99
CA GLY A 642 1.35 4.66 -26.87
C GLY A 642 0.89 5.33 -25.57
N VAL A 643 -0.21 6.08 -25.63
CA VAL A 643 -0.82 6.78 -24.50
C VAL A 643 -2.18 6.15 -24.16
N LEU A 644 -2.40 5.87 -22.87
CA LEU A 644 -3.70 5.47 -22.30
C LEU A 644 -4.18 6.52 -21.30
N VAL A 645 -5.50 6.64 -21.14
CA VAL A 645 -6.14 7.46 -20.10
C VAL A 645 -7.01 6.60 -19.19
N ALA A 646 -7.07 6.89 -17.89
CA ALA A 646 -7.90 6.16 -16.95
C ALA A 646 -8.71 7.09 -16.04
N PHE A 647 -10.04 6.92 -16.07
CA PHE A 647 -11.00 7.63 -15.22
C PHE A 647 -12.30 6.84 -15.06
N SER A 648 -13.09 7.15 -14.03
CA SER A 648 -14.36 6.48 -13.75
C SER A 648 -15.57 7.26 -14.28
N GLY A 649 -16.58 6.52 -14.73
CA GLY A 649 -17.86 7.05 -15.22
C GLY A 649 -17.75 7.71 -16.60
N SER A 650 -18.83 8.36 -17.01
CA SER A 650 -18.84 9.23 -18.19
C SER A 650 -18.59 10.69 -17.83
N LEU A 651 -18.12 11.46 -18.82
CA LEU A 651 -17.92 12.90 -18.76
C LEU A 651 -18.54 13.51 -20.01
N GLU A 652 -18.96 14.76 -19.93
CA GLU A 652 -19.29 15.56 -21.11
C GLU A 652 -18.10 16.46 -21.43
N VAL A 653 -17.58 16.36 -22.65
CA VAL A 653 -16.46 17.18 -23.16
C VAL A 653 -16.87 17.65 -24.55
N ASP A 654 -16.88 18.97 -24.76
CA ASP A 654 -17.29 19.62 -26.02
C ASP A 654 -18.71 19.20 -26.49
N GLY A 655 -19.64 18.99 -25.55
CA GLY A 655 -21.01 18.54 -25.83
C GLY A 655 -21.14 17.06 -26.22
N VAL A 656 -20.06 16.27 -26.06
CA VAL A 656 -20.02 14.84 -26.37
C VAL A 656 -19.77 14.03 -25.09
N GLU A 657 -20.57 12.99 -24.88
CA GLU A 657 -20.33 12.04 -23.80
C GLU A 657 -19.09 11.18 -24.10
N VAL A 658 -18.08 11.27 -23.25
CA VAL A 658 -16.83 10.52 -23.34
C VAL A 658 -16.68 9.56 -22.16
N THR A 659 -16.10 8.40 -22.44
CA THR A 659 -15.84 7.33 -21.48
C THR A 659 -14.40 6.86 -21.58
N GLU A 660 -13.89 6.16 -20.56
CA GLU A 660 -12.53 5.60 -20.60
C GLU A 660 -12.30 4.71 -21.84
N PRO A 661 -13.22 3.79 -22.22
CA PRO A 661 -13.06 3.02 -23.45
C PRO A 661 -13.05 3.86 -24.72
N SER A 662 -13.90 4.90 -24.83
CA SER A 662 -13.93 5.72 -26.06
C SER A 662 -12.62 6.47 -26.27
N GLU A 663 -12.02 7.03 -25.21
CA GLU A 663 -10.72 7.72 -25.29
C GLU A 663 -9.53 6.78 -25.54
N ASN A 664 -9.69 5.49 -25.23
CA ASN A 664 -8.68 4.45 -25.43
C ASN A 664 -8.92 3.60 -26.69
N GLY A 665 -9.73 4.07 -27.64
CA GLY A 665 -9.97 3.38 -28.91
C GLY A 665 -10.76 2.08 -28.78
N GLY A 666 -11.71 2.03 -27.84
CA GLY A 666 -12.58 0.88 -27.57
C GLY A 666 -12.02 -0.13 -26.57
N LEU A 667 -10.87 0.14 -25.96
CA LEU A 667 -10.27 -0.74 -24.96
C LEU A 667 -11.13 -0.78 -23.68
N ALA A 668 -11.66 -1.95 -23.34
CA ALA A 668 -12.45 -2.13 -22.13
C ALA A 668 -11.64 -1.82 -20.86
N GLU A 669 -12.29 -1.23 -19.84
CA GLU A 669 -11.63 -0.83 -18.58
C GLU A 669 -10.88 -2.00 -17.91
N SER A 670 -11.45 -3.21 -17.94
CA SER A 670 -10.83 -4.41 -17.37
C SER A 670 -9.58 -4.88 -18.12
N ALA A 671 -9.40 -4.46 -19.38
CA ALA A 671 -8.27 -4.83 -20.21
C ALA A 671 -7.11 -3.82 -20.12
N LEU A 672 -7.37 -2.59 -19.66
CA LEU A 672 -6.39 -1.51 -19.57
C LEU A 672 -5.12 -1.91 -18.79
N PRO A 673 -5.20 -2.51 -17.58
CA PRO A 673 -3.99 -2.94 -16.86
C PRO A 673 -3.12 -3.92 -17.64
N LYS A 674 -3.75 -4.84 -18.38
CA LYS A 674 -3.04 -5.84 -19.20
C LYS A 674 -2.42 -5.20 -20.44
N ALA A 675 -3.13 -4.26 -21.08
CA ALA A 675 -2.63 -3.51 -22.22
C ALA A 675 -1.45 -2.61 -21.84
N PHE A 676 -1.53 -1.93 -20.70
CA PHE A 676 -0.42 -1.11 -20.21
C PHE A 676 0.78 -1.95 -19.79
N ARG A 677 0.60 -3.15 -19.23
CA ARG A 677 1.70 -4.07 -18.89
C ARG A 677 2.38 -4.69 -20.11
N TYR A 678 1.72 -4.71 -21.27
CA TYR A 678 2.31 -5.28 -22.46
C TYR A 678 3.55 -4.48 -22.88
N THR A 679 4.61 -5.21 -23.20
CA THR A 679 5.87 -4.66 -23.70
C THR A 679 6.33 -5.52 -24.86
N ARG A 680 6.54 -4.89 -26.02
CA ARG A 680 6.85 -5.57 -27.28
C ARG A 680 8.15 -6.36 -27.19
N ALA A 681 9.13 -5.90 -26.41
CA ALA A 681 10.41 -6.58 -26.21
C ALA A 681 10.28 -7.95 -25.50
N ASP A 682 9.18 -8.18 -24.78
CA ASP A 682 8.92 -9.39 -24.02
C ASP A 682 7.98 -10.37 -24.75
N ASP A 683 7.39 -9.95 -25.88
CA ASP A 683 6.54 -10.79 -26.72
C ASP A 683 7.40 -11.74 -27.57
N ARG A 684 7.10 -13.04 -27.52
CA ARG A 684 7.79 -14.03 -28.35
C ARG A 684 7.48 -13.87 -29.83
N ALA A 685 6.25 -13.44 -30.17
CA ALA A 685 5.84 -13.27 -31.56
C ALA A 685 6.64 -12.17 -32.24
N THR A 686 6.95 -11.08 -31.54
CA THR A 686 7.79 -9.98 -32.05
C THR A 686 9.26 -10.37 -32.11
N GLN A 687 9.75 -11.19 -31.16
CA GLN A 687 11.12 -11.72 -31.18
C GLN A 687 11.40 -12.60 -32.41
N VAL A 688 10.37 -13.24 -32.98
CA VAL A 688 10.48 -14.03 -34.23
C VAL A 688 9.99 -13.28 -35.48
N GLY A 689 9.84 -11.95 -35.41
CA GLY A 689 9.54 -11.08 -36.56
C GLY A 689 8.05 -10.77 -36.80
N GLY A 690 7.15 -11.14 -35.89
CA GLY A 690 5.73 -10.79 -35.95
C GLY A 690 5.44 -9.32 -35.62
N MET A 691 4.26 -8.84 -36.04
CA MET A 691 3.85 -7.44 -35.82
C MET A 691 3.57 -7.07 -34.36
N GLY A 692 3.29 -8.03 -33.47
CA GLY A 692 2.97 -7.79 -32.06
C GLY A 692 1.67 -6.99 -31.84
N GLN A 693 1.37 -6.68 -30.58
CA GLN A 693 0.32 -5.73 -30.20
C GLN A 693 0.86 -4.30 -30.09
N LYS A 694 -0.05 -3.32 -30.06
CA LYS A 694 0.29 -1.92 -29.76
C LYS A 694 0.84 -1.81 -28.34
N GLU A 695 1.97 -1.14 -28.17
CA GLU A 695 2.59 -0.89 -26.87
C GLU A 695 2.19 0.48 -26.35
N TYR A 696 1.95 0.55 -25.04
CA TYR A 696 1.61 1.78 -24.33
C TYR A 696 2.63 2.03 -23.21
N ARG A 697 3.18 3.23 -23.17
CA ARG A 697 4.26 3.61 -22.24
C ARG A 697 3.96 4.86 -21.42
N ILE A 698 2.87 5.56 -21.70
CA ILE A 698 2.38 6.70 -20.91
C ILE A 698 0.94 6.40 -20.47
N LEU A 699 0.69 6.44 -19.16
CA LEU A 699 -0.65 6.30 -18.58
C LEU A 699 -1.07 7.60 -17.88
N VAL A 700 -2.09 8.26 -18.40
CA VAL A 700 -2.67 9.48 -17.79
C VAL A 700 -3.81 9.09 -16.87
N VAL A 701 -3.77 9.55 -15.62
CA VAL A 701 -4.75 9.20 -14.59
C VAL A 701 -5.32 10.44 -13.92
N ALA A 702 -6.60 10.36 -13.56
CA ALA A 702 -7.17 11.22 -12.52
C ALA A 702 -6.98 10.51 -11.17
N GLU A 703 -8.04 9.94 -10.59
CA GLU A 703 -7.98 9.24 -9.29
C GLU A 703 -7.74 7.72 -9.41
N LYS A 704 -8.07 7.13 -10.56
CA LYS A 704 -7.84 5.68 -10.80
C LYS A 704 -6.35 5.35 -10.71
N TYR A 705 -6.05 4.14 -10.24
CA TYR A 705 -4.69 3.57 -10.17
C TYR A 705 -3.69 4.29 -9.25
N GLN A 706 -4.10 5.33 -8.50
CA GLN A 706 -3.32 5.88 -7.38
C GLN A 706 -3.28 4.91 -6.18
N THR A 707 -4.25 3.99 -6.10
CA THR A 707 -4.32 2.87 -5.17
C THR A 707 -4.40 1.54 -5.93
N GLY A 708 -3.88 0.45 -5.34
CA GLY A 708 -4.05 -0.92 -5.84
C GLY A 708 -3.33 -1.31 -7.17
N PHE A 709 -2.92 -0.36 -8.00
CA PHE A 709 -2.17 -0.64 -9.24
C PHE A 709 -0.68 -0.88 -8.98
N ASP A 710 -0.12 -1.88 -9.67
CA ASP A 710 1.27 -2.31 -9.52
C ASP A 710 1.90 -2.51 -10.91
N GLU A 711 2.89 -1.69 -11.24
CA GLU A 711 3.63 -1.73 -12.50
C GLU A 711 5.14 -1.58 -12.23
N PRO A 712 5.89 -2.70 -12.15
CA PRO A 712 7.33 -2.67 -11.87
C PRO A 712 8.18 -1.94 -12.92
N LEU A 713 7.68 -1.76 -14.15
CA LEU A 713 8.36 -1.01 -15.22
C LEU A 713 8.15 0.50 -15.14
N LEU A 714 7.34 0.99 -14.20
CA LEU A 714 7.12 2.42 -13.99
C LEU A 714 8.38 3.06 -13.40
N THR A 715 8.98 4.01 -14.12
CA THR A 715 10.22 4.71 -13.70
C THR A 715 10.00 6.20 -13.50
N THR A 716 9.04 6.79 -14.22
CA THR A 716 8.86 8.24 -14.26
C THR A 716 7.43 8.60 -13.91
N MET A 717 7.24 9.60 -13.04
CA MET A 717 5.93 10.16 -12.73
C MET A 717 5.92 11.66 -13.03
N TYR A 718 4.88 12.11 -13.73
CA TYR A 718 4.60 13.51 -13.99
C TYR A 718 3.40 13.92 -13.15
N VAL A 719 3.57 14.92 -12.28
CA VAL A 719 2.55 15.36 -11.33
C VAL A 719 1.99 16.71 -11.79
N ASN A 720 0.73 16.70 -12.17
CA ASN A 720 -0.07 17.89 -12.49
C ASN A 720 -1.33 17.90 -11.60
N LYS A 721 -1.11 17.75 -10.30
CA LYS A 721 -2.13 17.69 -9.25
C LYS A 721 -1.52 18.17 -7.94
N THR A 722 -2.28 18.94 -7.16
CA THR A 722 -1.90 19.25 -5.79
C THR A 722 -1.92 17.98 -4.94
N LEU A 723 -0.77 17.62 -4.38
CA LEU A 723 -0.58 16.44 -3.55
C LEU A 723 -0.33 16.88 -2.10
N THR A 724 -1.22 16.49 -1.18
CA THR A 724 -1.11 16.80 0.24
C THR A 724 -1.32 15.58 1.11
N GLY A 725 -0.58 15.52 2.23
CA GLY A 725 -0.64 14.43 3.20
C GLY A 725 -0.53 13.04 2.56
N ILE A 726 -1.44 12.15 2.94
CA ILE A 726 -1.45 10.74 2.49
C ILE A 726 -1.54 10.60 0.96
N ALA A 727 -2.19 11.54 0.27
CA ALA A 727 -2.33 11.46 -1.19
C ALA A 727 -0.97 11.57 -1.90
N ALA A 728 -0.03 12.36 -1.37
CA ALA A 728 1.34 12.45 -1.88
C ALA A 728 2.05 11.10 -1.77
N VAL A 729 2.00 10.49 -0.58
CA VAL A 729 2.66 9.21 -0.28
C VAL A 729 2.11 8.09 -1.15
N GLN A 730 0.78 7.96 -1.25
CA GLN A 730 0.15 6.90 -2.05
C GLN A 730 0.43 7.01 -3.54
N THR A 731 0.47 8.24 -4.05
CA THR A 731 0.69 8.53 -5.47
C THR A 731 2.14 8.28 -5.86
N LEU A 732 3.09 8.91 -5.18
CA LEU A 732 4.52 8.79 -5.52
C LEU A 732 5.06 7.39 -5.21
N SER A 733 4.54 6.69 -4.19
CA SER A 733 4.94 5.31 -3.85
C SER A 733 4.66 4.28 -4.95
N ARG A 734 3.93 4.65 -6.03
CA ARG A 734 3.78 3.79 -7.22
C ARG A 734 5.09 3.55 -7.94
N LEU A 735 6.07 4.45 -7.82
CA LEU A 735 7.41 4.31 -8.40
C LEU A 735 8.32 3.35 -7.63
N ASN A 736 7.99 3.06 -6.36
CA ASN A 736 8.91 2.42 -5.41
C ASN A 736 9.18 0.93 -5.67
N ARG A 737 8.51 0.33 -6.65
CA ARG A 737 8.64 -1.11 -6.94
C ARG A 737 10.01 -1.44 -7.51
N THR A 738 10.66 -2.42 -6.90
CA THR A 738 11.93 -2.99 -7.33
C THR A 738 11.73 -4.03 -8.44
N ARG A 739 12.69 -4.09 -9.36
CA ARG A 739 12.75 -5.10 -10.43
C ARG A 739 14.21 -5.30 -10.82
N GLU A 740 14.54 -6.47 -11.35
CA GLU A 740 15.82 -6.70 -12.00
C GLU A 740 16.08 -5.63 -13.08
N GLY A 741 17.25 -4.98 -13.00
CA GLY A 741 17.68 -3.92 -13.89
C GLY A 741 17.13 -2.52 -13.57
N LYS A 742 16.26 -2.36 -12.56
CA LYS A 742 15.77 -1.05 -12.09
C LYS A 742 16.50 -0.66 -10.80
N SER A 743 17.04 0.56 -10.79
CA SER A 743 17.82 1.13 -9.70
C SER A 743 17.23 2.46 -9.21
N GLN A 744 17.79 3.00 -8.13
CA GLN A 744 17.38 4.29 -7.57
C GLN A 744 17.51 5.45 -8.58
N GLN A 745 18.52 5.39 -9.46
CA GLN A 745 18.78 6.41 -10.48
C GLN A 745 17.73 6.38 -11.61
N ASP A 746 17.00 5.27 -11.75
CA ASP A 746 15.97 5.15 -12.76
C ASP A 746 14.68 5.87 -12.37
N LEU A 747 14.47 6.20 -11.09
CA LEU A 747 13.26 6.91 -10.65
C LEU A 747 13.40 8.40 -10.94
N VAL A 748 12.33 9.01 -11.47
CA VAL A 748 12.24 10.47 -11.63
C VAL A 748 10.80 10.92 -11.37
N VAL A 749 10.66 11.99 -10.61
CA VAL A 749 9.40 12.72 -10.49
C VAL A 749 9.58 14.11 -11.10
N LEU A 750 8.71 14.48 -12.05
CA LEU A 750 8.55 15.85 -12.51
C LEU A 750 7.24 16.40 -11.95
N ASP A 751 7.31 17.45 -11.15
CA ASP A 751 6.15 18.07 -10.54
C ASP A 751 5.92 19.49 -11.08
N PHE A 752 4.74 19.73 -11.64
CA PHE A 752 4.33 21.02 -12.19
C PHE A 752 3.58 21.91 -11.19
N VAL A 753 3.27 21.42 -9.99
CA VAL A 753 2.29 22.03 -9.07
C VAL A 753 2.82 22.18 -7.65
N ASN A 754 3.52 21.20 -7.12
CA ASN A 754 3.85 21.13 -5.69
C ASN A 754 5.24 21.70 -5.38
N GLU A 755 5.35 22.30 -4.20
CA GLU A 755 6.63 22.68 -3.60
C GLU A 755 7.31 21.45 -3.01
N ALA A 756 8.63 21.37 -3.16
CA ALA A 756 9.42 20.20 -2.81
C ALA A 756 9.38 19.92 -1.29
N GLU A 757 9.47 20.97 -0.47
CA GLU A 757 9.44 20.88 0.99
C GLU A 757 8.11 20.32 1.51
N LYS A 758 6.97 20.75 0.95
CA LYS A 758 5.64 20.25 1.35
C LYS A 758 5.45 18.76 1.06
N ILE A 759 6.12 18.26 0.02
CA ILE A 759 6.09 16.84 -0.34
C ILE A 759 6.97 16.04 0.62
N GLN A 760 8.14 16.56 0.98
CA GLN A 760 8.99 15.97 2.02
C GLN A 760 8.25 15.89 3.37
N GLU A 761 7.60 16.97 3.81
CA GLU A 761 6.78 17.02 5.03
C GLU A 761 5.64 15.99 5.01
N ALA A 762 5.02 15.76 3.84
CA ALA A 762 3.94 14.77 3.71
C ALA A 762 4.42 13.32 3.90
N PHE A 763 5.71 13.04 3.65
CA PHE A 763 6.29 11.70 3.83
C PHE A 763 6.86 11.47 5.23
N ALA A 764 7.29 12.53 5.93
CA ALA A 764 7.96 12.43 7.22
C ALA A 764 7.21 11.55 8.25
N PRO A 765 5.88 11.66 8.44
CA PRO A 765 5.16 10.83 9.41
C PRO A 765 5.15 9.33 9.12
N TYR A 766 5.51 8.92 7.90
CA TYR A 766 5.44 7.53 7.46
C TYR A 766 6.82 6.92 7.20
N TYR A 767 7.88 7.68 7.45
CA TYR A 767 9.24 7.25 7.18
C TYR A 767 9.74 6.21 8.18
N GLU A 768 9.54 6.47 9.48
CA GLU A 768 9.91 5.58 10.59
C GLU A 768 8.67 4.96 11.24
N ASP A 769 7.99 5.69 12.10
CA ASP A 769 6.68 5.33 12.66
C ASP A 769 5.86 6.57 13.04
N ALA A 770 4.58 6.31 13.34
CA ALA A 770 3.62 7.31 13.74
C ALA A 770 2.89 6.89 15.01
N PHE A 771 2.62 7.85 15.88
CA PHE A 771 1.76 7.68 17.06
C PHE A 771 0.69 8.77 17.11
N THR A 772 -0.28 8.61 17.99
CA THR A 772 -1.27 9.66 18.26
C THR A 772 -1.66 9.65 19.73
N LEU A 773 -2.12 10.79 20.22
CA LEU A 773 -2.66 10.93 21.55
C LEU A 773 -4.18 10.62 21.55
N PRO A 774 -4.74 10.11 22.66
CA PRO A 774 -6.16 9.91 22.80
C PRO A 774 -6.93 11.21 22.53
N THR A 775 -7.94 11.15 21.67
CA THR A 775 -8.84 12.29 21.49
C THR A 775 -9.59 12.58 22.79
N ASP A 776 -9.67 13.85 23.21
CA ASP A 776 -10.45 14.26 24.38
C ASP A 776 -11.93 13.89 24.21
N PRO A 777 -12.49 13.01 25.07
CA PRO A 777 -13.89 12.62 25.01
C PRO A 777 -14.86 13.82 25.11
N ASN A 778 -14.42 14.94 25.68
CA ASN A 778 -15.26 16.12 25.88
C ASN A 778 -15.46 16.97 24.62
N LEU A 779 -14.68 16.75 23.55
CA LEU A 779 -14.90 17.42 22.26
C LEU A 779 -16.31 17.19 21.71
N LEU A 780 -16.92 16.05 22.05
CA LEU A 780 -18.29 15.75 21.66
C LEU A 780 -19.31 16.62 22.39
N TYR A 781 -19.11 16.88 23.69
CA TYR A 781 -19.94 17.79 24.46
C TYR A 781 -19.78 19.24 23.99
N VAL A 782 -18.55 19.66 23.66
CA VAL A 782 -18.31 20.99 23.07
C VAL A 782 -19.05 21.13 21.73
N ALA A 783 -18.96 20.13 20.85
CA ALA A 783 -19.67 20.14 19.57
C ALA A 783 -21.20 20.13 19.76
N ARG A 784 -21.72 19.37 20.74
CA ARG A 784 -23.14 19.40 21.12
C ARG A 784 -23.54 20.82 21.50
N ASP A 785 -22.78 21.45 22.39
CA ASP A 785 -23.11 22.79 22.91
C ASP A 785 -23.16 23.82 21.79
N LEU A 786 -22.20 23.80 20.85
CA LEU A 786 -22.19 24.65 19.66
C LEU A 786 -23.39 24.44 18.73
N VAL A 787 -23.86 23.19 18.60
CA VAL A 787 -25.05 22.86 17.78
C VAL A 787 -26.33 23.30 18.47
N THR A 788 -26.43 23.12 19.80
CA THR A 788 -27.61 23.47 20.59
C THR A 788 -27.73 24.96 20.89
N ALA A 789 -26.66 25.74 20.72
CA ALA A 789 -26.67 27.18 20.92
C ALA A 789 -27.53 27.91 19.88
N ALA A 790 -27.69 27.37 18.67
CA ALA A 790 -28.54 27.95 17.65
C ALA A 790 -30.03 27.70 17.98
N PRO A 791 -30.91 28.70 17.83
CA PRO A 791 -32.36 28.58 18.11
C PRO A 791 -33.12 27.80 17.02
N ILE A 792 -32.51 26.74 16.47
CA ILE A 792 -33.04 25.93 15.37
C ILE A 792 -33.54 24.58 15.89
N LEU A 793 -32.90 24.02 16.92
CA LEU A 793 -33.24 22.71 17.48
C LEU A 793 -34.18 22.84 18.68
N ILE A 794 -35.17 21.95 18.74
CA ILE A 794 -36.08 21.81 19.89
C ILE A 794 -36.05 20.35 20.35
N THR A 795 -35.73 20.13 21.63
CA THR A 795 -35.54 18.78 22.19
C THR A 795 -36.76 17.88 22.01
N GLN A 796 -37.97 18.42 22.16
CA GLN A 796 -39.19 17.63 21.98
C GLN A 796 -39.34 17.12 20.53
N GLU A 797 -39.03 17.94 19.53
CA GLU A 797 -39.09 17.52 18.12
C GLU A 797 -38.07 16.41 17.82
N MET A 798 -36.87 16.48 18.42
CA MET A 798 -35.87 15.42 18.31
C MET A 798 -36.37 14.10 18.90
N ARG A 799 -37.00 14.15 20.09
CA ARG A 799 -37.55 12.97 20.77
C ARG A 799 -38.70 12.36 19.97
N ASP A 800 -39.59 13.19 19.44
CA ASP A 800 -40.71 12.74 18.60
C ASP A 800 -40.19 12.07 17.31
N PHE A 801 -39.17 12.65 16.67
CA PHE A 801 -38.51 12.03 15.52
C PHE A 801 -37.88 10.69 15.89
N ALA A 802 -37.14 10.61 17.01
CA ALA A 802 -36.52 9.36 17.45
C ALA A 802 -37.56 8.28 17.74
N ALA A 803 -38.68 8.62 18.39
CA ALA A 803 -39.79 7.72 18.62
C ALA A 803 -40.39 7.20 17.31
N ALA A 804 -40.70 8.10 16.37
CA ALA A 804 -41.23 7.75 15.05
C ALA A 804 -40.24 6.88 14.26
N TYR A 805 -38.95 7.18 14.34
CA TYR A 805 -37.87 6.42 13.70
C TYR A 805 -37.78 4.98 14.24
N LEU A 806 -37.75 4.81 15.57
CA LEU A 806 -37.67 3.49 16.20
C LEU A 806 -38.93 2.64 15.93
N VAL A 807 -40.11 3.26 15.92
CA VAL A 807 -41.36 2.59 15.55
C VAL A 807 -41.35 2.18 14.08
N ALA A 808 -40.82 3.04 13.20
CA ALA A 808 -40.68 2.74 11.78
C ALA A 808 -39.69 1.59 11.54
N GLU A 809 -38.55 1.58 12.24
CA GLU A 809 -37.54 0.54 12.20
C GLU A 809 -38.13 -0.83 12.61
N GLN A 810 -38.82 -0.90 13.74
CA GLN A 810 -39.50 -2.11 14.22
C GLN A 810 -40.61 -2.59 13.27
N LYS A 811 -41.51 -1.70 12.83
CA LYS A 811 -42.65 -2.08 11.99
C LYS A 811 -42.25 -2.44 10.56
N ALA A 812 -41.15 -1.86 10.06
CA ALA A 812 -40.68 -2.14 8.72
C ALA A 812 -39.99 -3.50 8.61
N ALA A 813 -39.23 -3.93 9.63
CA ALA A 813 -38.54 -5.22 9.67
C ALA A 813 -37.81 -5.56 8.34
N GLY A 814 -37.11 -4.57 7.77
CA GLY A 814 -36.39 -4.70 6.50
C GLY A 814 -37.21 -4.60 5.20
N SER A 815 -38.54 -4.40 5.27
CA SER A 815 -39.41 -4.29 4.08
C SER A 815 -39.45 -2.86 3.51
N ALA A 816 -38.96 -2.69 2.28
CA ALA A 816 -38.97 -1.40 1.57
C ALA A 816 -40.38 -0.80 1.39
N ALA A 817 -41.40 -1.64 1.15
CA ALA A 817 -42.78 -1.19 0.97
C ALA A 817 -43.44 -0.69 2.27
N LYS A 818 -43.03 -1.23 3.43
CA LYS A 818 -43.48 -0.77 4.75
C LYS A 818 -42.74 0.50 5.17
N TRP A 819 -41.44 0.58 4.90
CA TRP A 819 -40.64 1.80 5.06
C TRP A 819 -41.28 2.98 4.33
N ALA A 820 -41.69 2.80 3.06
CA ALA A 820 -42.31 3.87 2.26
C ALA A 820 -43.58 4.47 2.88
N LYS A 821 -44.37 3.70 3.66
CA LYS A 821 -45.59 4.20 4.32
C LYS A 821 -45.30 4.98 5.61
N LEU A 822 -44.22 4.65 6.31
CA LEU A 822 -43.83 5.27 7.59
C LEU A 822 -42.81 6.41 7.38
N HIS A 823 -42.20 6.48 6.19
CA HIS A 823 -41.24 7.49 5.77
C HIS A 823 -41.78 8.93 5.85
N ALA A 824 -43.07 9.13 5.54
CA ALA A 824 -43.68 10.47 5.53
C ALA A 824 -43.76 11.10 6.93
N GLU A 825 -43.97 10.29 7.98
CA GLU A 825 -43.98 10.74 9.37
C GLU A 825 -42.62 11.31 9.80
N LEU A 826 -41.51 10.73 9.35
CA LEU A 826 -40.16 11.22 9.65
C LEU A 826 -39.93 12.63 9.11
N TYR A 827 -40.49 12.95 7.94
CA TYR A 827 -40.38 14.28 7.33
C TYR A 827 -41.19 15.33 8.10
N ARG A 828 -42.32 14.93 8.70
CA ARG A 828 -43.15 15.80 9.54
C ARG A 828 -42.38 16.29 10.76
N HIS A 829 -41.58 15.44 11.40
CA HIS A 829 -40.80 15.81 12.57
C HIS A 829 -39.54 16.62 12.26
N LEU A 830 -38.99 16.52 11.04
CA LEU A 830 -37.85 17.34 10.60
C LEU A 830 -38.25 18.71 10.06
N ALA A 831 -39.47 18.85 9.52
CA ALA A 831 -39.92 20.06 8.84
C ALA A 831 -39.82 21.35 9.69
N PRO A 832 -40.22 21.37 10.98
CA PRO A 832 -40.15 22.60 11.78
C PRO A 832 -38.74 23.17 11.92
N ALA A 833 -37.73 22.31 12.10
CA ALA A 833 -36.33 22.74 12.17
C ALA A 833 -35.80 23.22 10.81
N VAL A 834 -36.24 22.58 9.71
CA VAL A 834 -35.92 23.02 8.34
C VAL A 834 -36.52 24.39 8.04
N ASP A 835 -37.77 24.62 8.45
CA ASP A 835 -38.46 25.90 8.24
C ASP A 835 -37.77 27.02 9.04
N ARG A 836 -37.43 26.78 10.31
CA ARG A 836 -36.64 27.73 11.13
C ARG A 836 -35.28 28.02 10.51
N PHE A 837 -34.58 27.00 10.04
CA PHE A 837 -33.30 27.18 9.33
C PHE A 837 -33.47 28.00 8.04
N ALA A 838 -34.53 27.77 7.28
CA ALA A 838 -34.81 28.48 6.03
C ALA A 838 -35.11 29.97 6.27
N VAL A 839 -35.71 30.32 7.42
CA VAL A 839 -35.91 31.73 7.81
C VAL A 839 -34.56 32.43 7.98
N PHE A 840 -33.64 31.85 8.75
CA PHE A 840 -32.30 32.42 8.94
C PHE A 840 -31.48 32.44 7.64
N LEU A 841 -31.54 31.37 6.84
CA LEU A 841 -30.79 31.28 5.57
C LEU A 841 -31.24 32.33 4.54
N ASN A 842 -32.52 32.70 4.53
CA ASN A 842 -33.10 33.65 3.58
C ASN A 842 -33.32 35.04 4.21
N SER A 843 -32.76 35.31 5.40
CA SER A 843 -32.81 36.63 6.02
C SER A 843 -32.05 37.66 5.18
N GLU A 844 -32.49 38.91 5.22
CA GLU A 844 -31.74 40.04 4.64
C GLU A 844 -30.58 40.46 5.56
N GLU A 845 -30.59 40.04 6.83
CA GLU A 845 -29.52 40.30 7.80
C GLU A 845 -28.38 39.29 7.65
N GLU A 846 -27.14 39.79 7.48
CA GLU A 846 -25.97 38.94 7.23
C GLU A 846 -25.62 38.04 8.45
N ASP A 847 -25.89 38.51 9.66
CA ASP A 847 -25.70 37.77 10.93
C ASP A 847 -26.60 36.52 11.02
N ASP A 848 -27.86 36.63 10.58
CA ASP A 848 -28.81 35.51 10.55
C ASP A 848 -28.36 34.43 9.57
N VAL A 849 -27.89 34.85 8.39
CA VAL A 849 -27.36 33.93 7.38
C VAL A 849 -26.10 33.23 7.90
N ALA A 850 -25.20 33.97 8.55
CA ALA A 850 -24.00 33.43 9.18
C ALA A 850 -24.35 32.42 10.28
N LEU A 851 -25.40 32.67 11.08
CA LEU A 851 -25.92 31.73 12.07
C LEU A 851 -26.40 30.43 11.42
N ALA A 852 -27.15 30.50 10.32
CA ALA A 852 -27.62 29.30 9.59
C ALA A 852 -26.44 28.49 9.03
N GLU A 853 -25.51 29.13 8.33
CA GLU A 853 -24.32 28.47 7.79
C GLU A 853 -23.47 27.83 8.91
N SER A 854 -23.26 28.55 10.01
CA SER A 854 -22.52 28.06 11.19
C SER A 854 -23.24 26.89 11.85
N PHE A 855 -24.57 26.94 12.00
CA PHE A 855 -25.34 25.81 12.52
C PHE A 855 -25.18 24.57 11.64
N ARG A 856 -25.28 24.70 10.31
CA ARG A 856 -25.07 23.57 9.39
C ARG A 856 -23.65 23.02 9.51
N ALA A 857 -22.63 23.89 9.60
CA ALA A 857 -21.25 23.48 9.79
C ALA A 857 -21.04 22.75 11.12
N ASN A 858 -21.54 23.31 12.22
CA ASN A 858 -21.49 22.71 13.57
C ASN A 858 -22.24 21.38 13.63
N LEU A 859 -23.41 21.27 13.00
CA LEU A 859 -24.19 20.03 12.96
C LEU A 859 -23.44 18.93 12.17
N ASN A 860 -22.84 19.29 11.04
CA ASN A 860 -22.00 18.38 10.28
C ASN A 860 -20.76 17.94 11.08
N ASP A 861 -20.11 18.87 11.78
CA ASP A 861 -18.98 18.57 12.66
C ASP A 861 -19.38 17.66 13.82
N TYR A 862 -20.50 17.92 14.49
CA TYR A 862 -21.06 17.05 15.53
C TYR A 862 -21.35 15.64 15.01
N VAL A 863 -22.04 15.50 13.88
CA VAL A 863 -22.37 14.19 13.28
C VAL A 863 -21.08 13.40 12.95
N ARG A 864 -20.05 14.08 12.46
CA ARG A 864 -18.73 13.49 12.18
C ARG A 864 -17.99 13.08 13.46
N LYS A 865 -17.89 13.97 14.46
CA LYS A 865 -17.23 13.72 15.75
C LYS A 865 -17.93 12.60 16.50
N TYR A 866 -19.26 12.62 16.59
CA TYR A 866 -20.05 11.57 17.21
C TYR A 866 -19.78 10.21 16.56
N GLY A 867 -19.84 10.13 15.22
CA GLY A 867 -19.60 8.89 14.48
C GLY A 867 -18.20 8.30 14.66
N PHE A 868 -17.24 9.10 15.11
CA PHE A 868 -15.88 8.67 15.46
C PHE A 868 -15.74 8.35 16.96
N LEU A 869 -16.02 9.32 17.83
CA LEU A 869 -15.78 9.22 19.27
C LEU A 869 -16.64 8.14 19.93
N ALA A 870 -17.86 7.91 19.45
CA ALA A 870 -18.71 6.83 19.94
C ALA A 870 -18.16 5.42 19.64
N GLN A 871 -17.11 5.30 18.81
CA GLN A 871 -16.40 4.02 18.58
C GLN A 871 -15.28 3.77 19.58
N ILE A 872 -14.76 4.83 20.21
CA ILE A 872 -13.61 4.78 21.13
C ILE A 872 -14.09 4.86 22.57
N VAL A 873 -15.06 5.75 22.82
CA VAL A 873 -15.61 6.05 24.14
C VAL A 873 -17.05 5.53 24.22
N PRO A 874 -17.38 4.66 25.21
CA PRO A 874 -18.73 4.19 25.43
C PRO A 874 -19.55 5.29 26.15
N TYR A 875 -20.00 6.30 25.41
CA TYR A 875 -20.89 7.33 25.97
C TYR A 875 -22.22 6.69 26.41
N GLN A 876 -22.59 6.89 27.67
CA GLN A 876 -23.89 6.44 28.21
C GLN A 876 -24.96 7.55 28.17
N ASP A 877 -24.69 8.66 27.49
CA ASP A 877 -25.57 9.82 27.42
C ASP A 877 -26.58 9.67 26.24
N PRO A 878 -27.88 9.45 26.51
CA PRO A 878 -28.89 9.30 25.47
C PRO A 878 -29.12 10.59 24.68
N ASP A 879 -28.81 11.77 25.23
CA ASP A 879 -29.00 13.04 24.53
C ASP A 879 -28.01 13.19 23.37
N LEU A 880 -26.81 12.64 23.51
CA LEU A 880 -25.83 12.63 22.41
C LEU A 880 -26.30 11.72 21.27
N GLU A 881 -26.82 10.53 21.59
CA GLU A 881 -27.39 9.60 20.61
C GLU A 881 -28.61 10.21 19.91
N LEU A 882 -29.48 10.88 20.67
CA LEU A 882 -30.64 11.59 20.17
C LEU A 882 -30.26 12.66 19.15
N LEU A 883 -29.31 13.53 19.50
CA LEU A 883 -28.83 14.59 18.62
C LEU A 883 -28.15 14.01 17.37
N HIS A 884 -27.44 12.88 17.48
CA HIS A 884 -26.81 12.24 16.33
C HIS A 884 -27.84 11.66 15.35
N LEU A 885 -28.81 10.91 15.88
CA LEU A 885 -29.88 10.30 15.09
C LEU A 885 -30.69 11.37 14.35
N TYR A 886 -31.14 12.40 15.07
CA TYR A 886 -31.88 13.52 14.50
C TYR A 886 -31.02 14.33 13.52
N GLY A 887 -29.82 14.72 13.96
CA GLY A 887 -28.92 15.61 13.24
C GLY A 887 -28.45 15.07 11.89
N ARG A 888 -28.12 13.78 11.80
CA ARG A 888 -27.73 13.15 10.52
C ARG A 888 -28.85 13.21 9.47
N HIS A 889 -30.10 13.07 9.90
CA HIS A 889 -31.25 13.14 9.00
C HIS A 889 -31.66 14.59 8.69
N LEU A 890 -31.57 15.49 9.66
CA LEU A 890 -31.80 16.92 9.46
C LEU A 890 -30.79 17.51 8.47
N LEU A 891 -29.50 17.18 8.58
CA LEU A 891 -28.43 17.72 7.72
C LEU A 891 -28.71 17.49 6.23
N ASN A 892 -29.32 16.36 5.87
CA ASN A 892 -29.69 16.03 4.48
C ASN A 892 -30.91 16.83 3.98
N ARG A 893 -31.67 17.47 4.88
CA ARG A 893 -32.88 18.23 4.58
C ARG A 893 -32.67 19.74 4.62
N LEU A 894 -31.57 20.22 5.21
CA LEU A 894 -31.28 21.64 5.29
C LEU A 894 -31.11 22.22 3.86
N PRO A 895 -31.90 23.24 3.48
CA PRO A 895 -31.75 23.88 2.18
C PRO A 895 -30.35 24.48 2.06
N ARG A 896 -29.79 24.42 0.86
CA ARG A 896 -28.61 25.20 0.50
C ARG A 896 -29.09 26.47 -0.15
N ARG A 897 -28.37 27.57 0.08
CA ARG A 897 -28.53 28.74 -0.78
C ARG A 897 -28.26 28.26 -2.22
N ALA A 898 -28.97 28.80 -3.20
CA ALA A 898 -28.51 28.65 -4.57
C ALA A 898 -27.08 29.24 -4.57
N ASP A 899 -26.07 28.38 -4.65
CA ASP A 899 -24.72 28.82 -4.98
C ASP A 899 -24.90 29.46 -6.36
N GLY A 900 -25.13 30.77 -6.39
CA GLY A 900 -24.84 31.55 -7.57
C GLY A 900 -23.38 31.22 -7.85
N GLY A 901 -23.13 30.46 -8.92
CA GLY A 901 -21.78 30.28 -9.41
C GLY A 901 -21.16 31.66 -9.43
N ILE A 902 -20.02 31.82 -8.76
CA ILE A 902 -19.30 33.08 -8.84
C ILE A 902 -18.84 33.16 -10.28
N ASP A 903 -19.50 34.02 -11.04
CA ASP A 903 -19.10 34.35 -12.38
C ASP A 903 -17.88 35.27 -12.27
N ILE A 904 -16.72 34.70 -12.54
CA ILE A 904 -15.47 35.47 -12.65
C ILE A 904 -15.39 36.20 -14.00
N GLY A 905 -16.40 36.05 -14.86
CA GLY A 905 -16.56 36.76 -16.12
C GLY A 905 -15.48 36.44 -17.15
N GLU A 906 -15.17 37.42 -18.01
CA GLU A 906 -14.18 37.30 -19.08
C GLU A 906 -12.76 37.49 -18.53
N ILE A 907 -12.14 36.38 -18.09
CA ILE A 907 -10.72 36.35 -17.75
C ILE A 907 -9.97 35.62 -18.85
N ASP A 908 -8.84 36.18 -19.28
CA ASP A 908 -7.98 35.61 -20.31
C ASP A 908 -6.56 35.40 -19.79
N LEU A 909 -5.82 34.47 -20.41
CA LEU A 909 -4.43 34.16 -20.10
C LEU A 909 -3.51 34.85 -21.11
N SER A 910 -2.91 35.98 -20.74
CA SER A 910 -2.05 36.73 -21.66
C SER A 910 -0.69 36.05 -21.88
N HIS A 911 -0.08 35.51 -20.81
CA HIS A 911 1.24 34.90 -20.87
C HIS A 911 1.34 33.68 -19.95
N LEU A 912 2.08 32.67 -20.43
CA LEU A 912 2.45 31.50 -19.66
C LEU A 912 3.92 31.16 -19.93
N ARG A 913 4.70 31.02 -18.87
CA ARG A 913 6.08 30.51 -18.92
C ARG A 913 6.23 29.36 -17.95
N LEU A 914 6.75 28.23 -18.44
CA LEU A 914 7.22 27.15 -17.58
C LEU A 914 8.73 27.28 -17.39
N GLU A 915 9.16 27.19 -16.14
CA GLU A 915 10.58 27.18 -15.79
C GLU A 915 10.86 26.04 -14.82
N GLN A 916 11.90 25.26 -15.11
CA GLN A 916 12.44 24.31 -14.14
C GLN A 916 13.01 25.11 -12.97
N THR A 917 12.46 24.92 -11.78
CA THR A 917 12.84 25.68 -10.59
C THR A 917 13.91 25.00 -9.75
N GLY A 918 14.04 23.69 -9.85
CA GLY A 918 15.07 22.96 -9.13
C GLY A 918 15.06 21.46 -9.39
N GLU A 919 16.20 20.84 -9.07
CA GLU A 919 16.36 19.40 -8.91
C GLU A 919 16.70 19.14 -7.45
N HIS A 920 15.94 18.26 -6.81
CA HIS A 920 15.98 18.05 -5.37
C HIS A 920 16.20 16.57 -5.05
N ASP A 921 17.04 16.31 -4.05
CA ASP A 921 17.03 15.05 -3.30
C ASP A 921 16.25 15.31 -2.01
N LEU A 922 14.97 14.92 -2.00
CA LEU A 922 14.06 15.08 -0.86
C LEU A 922 14.10 13.87 0.09
N GLY A 923 15.17 13.06 0.03
CA GLY A 923 15.38 11.95 0.93
C GLY A 923 15.27 12.37 2.39
N LEU A 924 14.54 11.59 3.18
CA LEU A 924 14.33 11.87 4.59
C LEU A 924 15.48 11.33 5.44
N ALA A 925 15.83 12.09 6.48
CA ALA A 925 16.68 11.64 7.57
C ALA A 925 15.82 11.04 8.69
N PRO A 926 16.38 10.16 9.54
CA PRO A 926 15.65 9.66 10.70
C PRO A 926 15.47 10.77 11.74
N GLU A 927 14.23 11.02 12.12
CA GLU A 927 13.81 12.03 13.11
C GLU A 927 13.07 11.40 14.30
N GLY A 928 12.90 10.08 14.30
CA GLY A 928 12.12 9.34 15.29
C GLY A 928 10.62 9.36 15.00
N SER A 929 9.84 8.95 15.99
CA SER A 929 8.38 8.85 15.89
C SER A 929 7.71 10.20 15.71
N GLN A 930 6.78 10.26 14.76
CA GLN A 930 6.04 11.48 14.44
C GLN A 930 4.62 11.42 14.99
N GLU A 931 4.15 12.52 15.58
CA GLU A 931 2.77 12.62 16.08
C GLU A 931 1.81 12.93 14.93
N LEU A 932 0.78 12.09 14.76
CA LEU A 932 -0.37 12.39 13.92
C LEU A 932 -1.45 13.05 14.77
N ARG A 933 -1.69 14.34 14.53
CA ARG A 933 -2.71 15.11 15.23
C ARG A 933 -4.12 14.62 14.92
N GLY A 934 -4.91 14.44 15.99
CA GLY A 934 -6.29 13.93 15.96
C GLY A 934 -7.35 14.99 15.66
N PHE A 935 -8.61 14.70 15.99
CA PHE A 935 -9.70 15.67 15.87
C PHE A 935 -9.52 16.80 16.91
N GLY A 936 -9.54 18.07 16.49
CA GLY A 936 -9.60 19.22 17.41
C GLY A 936 -8.60 20.35 17.16
N ASP A 937 -7.46 20.06 16.50
CA ASP A 937 -6.39 21.05 16.29
C ASP A 937 -6.63 22.06 15.16
N GLY A 938 -7.85 22.10 14.63
CA GLY A 938 -8.19 22.91 13.47
C GLY A 938 -9.69 23.16 13.37
N THR A 939 -10.25 23.86 14.35
CA THR A 939 -11.54 24.55 14.21
C THR A 939 -11.34 26.01 14.60
N GLY A 940 -10.65 26.74 13.74
CA GLY A 940 -10.89 28.18 13.68
C GLY A 940 -12.35 28.38 13.27
N PRO A 941 -13.07 29.35 13.86
CA PRO A 941 -14.40 29.71 13.37
C PRO A 941 -14.33 29.94 11.86
N ALA A 942 -15.40 29.61 11.13
CA ALA A 942 -15.55 30.03 9.76
C ALA A 942 -15.43 31.57 9.75
N LYS A 943 -14.22 32.06 9.45
CA LYS A 943 -14.03 33.48 9.20
C LYS A 943 -14.90 33.82 8.00
N GLU A 944 -15.55 34.97 8.09
CA GLU A 944 -16.27 35.55 6.96
C GLU A 944 -15.43 35.40 5.69
N PRO A 945 -16.03 35.00 4.55
CA PRO A 945 -15.32 35.05 3.29
C PRO A 945 -14.97 36.52 3.03
N GLU A 946 -13.71 36.90 3.27
CA GLU A 946 -13.19 38.21 2.87
C GLU A 946 -13.55 38.41 1.40
N LYS A 947 -14.37 39.43 1.13
CA LYS A 947 -14.72 39.84 -0.22
C LYS A 947 -13.63 40.77 -0.70
N SER A 948 -13.14 40.51 -1.90
CA SER A 948 -12.09 41.30 -2.55
C SER A 948 -12.57 41.61 -3.97
N LEU A 949 -12.16 42.76 -4.51
CA LEU A 949 -12.36 43.07 -5.92
C LEU A 949 -11.65 42.01 -6.80
N LEU A 950 -12.31 41.58 -7.88
CA LEU A 950 -11.76 40.58 -8.79
C LEU A 950 -10.44 41.07 -9.42
N SER A 951 -10.34 42.35 -9.77
CA SER A 951 -9.09 42.97 -10.25
C SER A 951 -7.95 42.83 -9.24
N ALA A 952 -8.20 43.11 -7.95
CA ALA A 952 -7.21 42.99 -6.88
C ALA A 952 -6.80 41.53 -6.63
N LEU A 953 -7.71 40.58 -6.84
CA LEU A 953 -7.39 39.15 -6.79
C LEU A 953 -6.56 38.69 -8.00
N VAL A 954 -6.83 39.22 -9.19
CA VAL A 954 -6.04 38.98 -10.40
C VAL A 954 -4.64 39.59 -10.27
N GLU A 955 -4.51 40.80 -9.70
CA GLU A 955 -3.22 41.41 -9.38
C GLU A 955 -2.45 40.57 -8.36
N ARG A 956 -3.05 40.20 -7.23
CA ARG A 956 -2.41 39.29 -6.25
C ARG A 956 -2.04 37.94 -6.86
N PHE A 957 -2.87 37.40 -7.76
CA PHE A 957 -2.57 36.18 -8.49
C PHE A 957 -1.34 36.38 -9.38
N ASN A 958 -1.27 37.49 -10.12
CA ASN A 958 -0.14 37.84 -10.97
C ASN A 958 1.11 38.23 -10.17
N GLU A 959 1.01 38.75 -8.95
CA GLU A 959 2.18 38.96 -8.08
C GLU A 959 2.74 37.62 -7.58
N ARG A 960 1.85 36.68 -7.25
CA ARG A 960 2.24 35.36 -6.75
C ARG A 960 2.75 34.43 -7.85
N PHE A 961 2.15 34.52 -9.04
CA PHE A 961 2.39 33.62 -10.16
C PHE A 961 2.96 34.31 -11.41
N GLY A 962 3.12 35.62 -11.45
CA GLY A 962 3.68 36.35 -12.59
C GLY A 962 5.20 36.50 -12.52
N THR A 963 5.76 37.05 -13.60
CA THR A 963 7.19 37.38 -13.74
C THR A 963 7.37 38.89 -13.86
N GLU A 964 8.42 39.44 -13.24
CA GLU A 964 8.96 40.75 -13.64
C GLU A 964 9.59 40.60 -15.03
N PHE A 965 8.91 41.08 -16.08
CA PHE A 965 9.52 41.20 -17.40
C PHE A 965 10.37 42.48 -17.44
N SER A 966 11.63 42.38 -17.87
CA SER A 966 12.36 43.57 -18.31
C SER A 966 11.90 43.95 -19.73
N GLU A 967 11.85 45.25 -20.03
CA GLU A 967 11.44 45.79 -21.34
C GLU A 967 12.25 45.19 -22.52
N GLU A 968 13.47 44.68 -22.26
CA GLU A 968 14.34 44.06 -23.26
C GLU A 968 13.78 42.76 -23.87
N HIS A 969 12.97 42.00 -23.12
CA HIS A 969 12.42 40.71 -23.59
C HIS A 969 11.23 40.87 -24.55
N LEU A 970 10.54 42.01 -24.48
CA LEU A 970 9.43 42.36 -25.37
C LEU A 970 9.90 43.15 -26.58
N ALA A 971 10.99 43.93 -26.44
CA ALA A 971 11.48 44.82 -27.48
C ALA A 971 11.90 44.10 -28.78
N VAL A 972 12.56 42.95 -28.68
CA VAL A 972 13.04 42.20 -29.86
C VAL A 972 11.89 41.64 -30.72
N PRO A 973 10.96 40.85 -30.18
CA PRO A 973 9.82 40.36 -30.95
C PRO A 973 8.86 41.49 -31.37
N PHE A 974 8.76 42.56 -30.58
CA PHE A 974 7.94 43.73 -30.92
C PHE A 974 8.49 44.45 -32.14
N ASN A 975 9.79 44.75 -32.15
CA ASN A 975 10.43 45.36 -33.31
C ASN A 975 10.36 44.46 -34.54
N ALA A 976 10.55 43.14 -34.38
CA ALA A 976 10.41 42.19 -35.47
C ALA A 976 8.98 42.11 -36.04
N ALA A 977 7.95 42.23 -35.20
CA ALA A 977 6.56 42.30 -35.65
C ALA A 977 6.25 43.63 -36.33
N MET A 978 6.83 44.73 -35.85
CA MET A 978 6.69 46.06 -36.45
C MET A 978 7.36 46.17 -37.84
N ASP A 979 8.38 45.36 -38.11
CA ASP A 979 9.07 45.32 -39.41
C ASP A 979 8.33 44.47 -40.47
N GLU A 980 7.24 43.77 -40.10
CA GLU A 980 6.46 42.95 -41.03
C GLU A 980 5.51 43.82 -41.90
N PRO A 981 5.59 43.74 -43.24
CA PRO A 981 4.82 44.62 -44.14
C PRO A 981 3.29 44.54 -43.95
N GLN A 982 2.79 43.38 -43.50
CA GLN A 982 1.37 43.16 -43.22
C GLN A 982 0.87 43.95 -42.00
N VAL A 983 1.73 44.19 -41.01
CA VAL A 983 1.41 45.01 -39.83
C VAL A 983 1.31 46.48 -40.22
N GLU A 984 2.24 46.97 -41.03
CA GLU A 984 2.18 48.35 -41.55
C GLU A 984 0.92 48.57 -42.42
N GLN A 985 0.59 47.61 -43.28
CA GLN A 985 -0.63 47.68 -44.10
C GLN A 985 -1.91 47.64 -43.26
N ALA A 986 -1.96 46.80 -42.21
CA ALA A 986 -3.10 46.76 -41.30
C ALA A 986 -3.28 48.08 -40.55
N ARG A 987 -2.19 48.74 -40.17
CA ARG A 987 -2.25 50.06 -39.53
C ARG A 987 -2.78 51.14 -40.47
N LEU A 988 -2.44 51.08 -41.75
CA LEU A 988 -2.90 52.03 -42.76
C LEU A 988 -4.37 51.79 -43.17
N ALA A 989 -4.84 50.54 -43.09
CA ALA A 989 -6.20 50.15 -43.43
C ALA A 989 -7.21 50.39 -42.29
N ASN A 990 -6.77 50.31 -41.02
CA ASN A 990 -7.66 50.35 -39.86
C ASN A 990 -7.49 51.66 -39.05
N LYS A 991 -8.61 52.23 -38.60
CA LYS A 991 -8.64 53.53 -37.89
C LYS A 991 -8.79 53.42 -36.37
N ASN A 992 -9.15 52.25 -35.86
CA ASN A 992 -9.21 51.95 -34.43
C ASN A 992 -8.16 50.88 -34.09
N VAL A 993 -7.87 50.76 -32.80
CA VAL A 993 -6.83 49.85 -32.30
C VAL A 993 -7.30 48.40 -32.33
N ASP A 994 -8.59 48.14 -32.12
CA ASP A 994 -9.14 46.78 -32.05
C ASP A 994 -9.07 46.04 -33.40
N ASP A 995 -9.44 46.71 -34.51
CA ASP A 995 -9.35 46.15 -35.86
C ASP A 995 -7.89 46.01 -36.34
N PHE A 996 -6.98 46.84 -35.83
CA PHE A 996 -5.53 46.69 -36.05
C PHE A 996 -4.96 45.49 -35.26
N GLY A 997 -5.44 45.29 -34.02
CA GLY A 997 -5.06 44.20 -33.13
C GLY A 997 -5.26 42.82 -33.76
N VAL A 998 -6.34 42.62 -34.54
CA VAL A 998 -6.62 41.34 -35.24
C VAL A 998 -5.44 40.85 -36.09
N VAL A 999 -4.70 41.77 -36.71
CA VAL A 999 -3.52 41.42 -37.54
C VAL A 999 -2.24 41.50 -36.72
N PHE A 1000 -2.08 42.54 -35.90
CA PHE A 1000 -0.87 42.74 -35.10
C PHE A 1000 -0.65 41.62 -34.08
N ASP A 1001 -1.68 41.22 -33.34
CA ASP A 1001 -1.56 40.23 -32.26
C ASP A 1001 -1.16 38.85 -32.80
N LYS A 1002 -1.65 38.50 -33.99
CA LYS A 1002 -1.27 37.25 -34.66
C LYS A 1002 0.20 37.25 -35.07
N VAL A 1003 0.67 38.34 -35.68
CA VAL A 1003 2.07 38.47 -36.13
C VAL A 1003 3.02 38.58 -34.95
N PHE A 1004 2.63 39.34 -33.92
CA PHE A 1004 3.40 39.47 -32.69
C PHE A 1004 3.51 38.14 -31.94
N ALA A 1005 2.43 37.35 -31.86
CA ALA A 1005 2.46 36.00 -31.30
C ALA A 1005 3.40 35.07 -32.08
N GLU A 1006 3.39 35.10 -33.41
CA GLU A 1006 4.34 34.33 -34.25
C GLU A 1006 5.79 34.75 -33.98
N LYS A 1007 6.09 36.07 -33.92
CA LYS A 1007 7.44 36.57 -33.62
C LYS A 1007 7.89 36.29 -32.19
N MET A 1008 6.96 36.26 -31.23
CA MET A 1008 7.23 35.82 -29.88
C MET A 1008 7.65 34.34 -29.85
N VAL A 1009 6.92 33.47 -30.56
CA VAL A 1009 7.27 32.04 -30.68
C VAL A 1009 8.63 31.85 -31.34
N GLU A 1010 8.90 32.53 -32.47
CA GLU A 1010 10.20 32.49 -33.14
C GLU A 1010 11.33 32.96 -32.21
N HIS A 1011 11.12 34.05 -31.46
CA HIS A 1011 12.12 34.58 -30.54
C HIS A 1011 12.46 33.59 -29.42
N PHE A 1012 11.47 32.92 -28.84
CA PHE A 1012 11.68 31.91 -27.81
C PHE A 1012 12.29 30.60 -28.36
N ASP A 1013 11.91 30.17 -29.56
CA ASP A 1013 12.55 29.04 -30.24
C ASP A 1013 14.03 29.33 -30.55
N THR A 1014 14.36 30.57 -30.94
CA THR A 1014 15.73 31.00 -31.19
C THR A 1014 16.57 31.02 -29.90
N LEU A 1015 15.99 31.47 -28.78
CA LEU A 1015 16.67 31.45 -27.47
C LEU A 1015 16.91 30.02 -26.97
N ASN A 1016 15.96 29.11 -27.20
CA ASN A 1016 16.12 27.69 -26.90
C ASN A 1016 17.17 27.00 -27.80
N ASP A 1017 17.19 27.26 -29.10
CA ASP A 1017 18.21 26.73 -30.02
C ASP A 1017 19.62 27.29 -29.72
N LEU A 1018 19.71 28.55 -29.29
CA LEU A 1018 20.96 29.16 -28.83
C LEU A 1018 21.46 28.51 -27.53
N GLY A 1019 20.54 28.21 -26.60
CA GLY A 1019 20.81 27.46 -25.38
C GLY A 1019 21.28 26.03 -25.67
N GLU A 1020 20.56 25.30 -26.52
CA GLU A 1020 20.94 23.96 -26.96
C GLU A 1020 22.30 23.96 -27.66
N ARG A 1021 22.58 24.90 -28.57
CA ARG A 1021 23.88 25.00 -29.25
C ARG A 1021 25.04 25.41 -28.33
N TYR A 1022 24.78 26.21 -27.29
CA TYR A 1022 25.80 26.59 -26.31
C TYR A 1022 26.18 25.44 -25.36
N PHE A 1023 25.22 24.57 -25.03
CA PHE A 1023 25.42 23.42 -24.13
C PHE A 1023 25.59 22.08 -24.84
N ALA A 1024 25.39 22.00 -26.15
CA ALA A 1024 25.72 20.86 -26.99
C ALA A 1024 27.24 20.63 -27.06
N ARG A 1025 27.66 19.43 -27.52
CA ARG A 1025 29.08 19.04 -27.67
C ARG A 1025 29.85 19.80 -28.77
N ASP A 1026 29.26 20.84 -29.38
CA ASP A 1026 29.90 21.64 -30.42
C ASP A 1026 30.84 22.70 -29.79
N ASN A 1027 32.13 22.34 -29.71
CA ASN A 1027 33.15 23.16 -29.05
C ASN A 1027 33.53 24.44 -29.82
N GLU A 1028 33.15 24.60 -31.08
CA GLU A 1028 33.60 25.73 -31.91
C GLU A 1028 32.69 26.95 -31.75
N PHE A 1029 31.36 26.74 -31.80
CA PHE A 1029 30.36 27.79 -31.56
C PHE A 1029 30.46 28.39 -30.15
N LYS A 1030 30.54 27.53 -29.13
CA LYS A 1030 30.73 27.95 -27.74
C LYS A 1030 31.99 28.80 -27.54
N LYS A 1031 33.13 28.37 -28.12
CA LYS A 1031 34.40 29.11 -28.01
C LYS A 1031 34.33 30.47 -28.68
N ASP A 1032 33.66 30.59 -29.83
CA ASP A 1032 33.56 31.86 -30.53
C ASP A 1032 32.63 32.83 -29.80
N LEU A 1033 31.50 32.35 -29.28
CA LEU A 1033 30.58 33.15 -28.47
C LEU A 1033 31.22 33.59 -27.15
N ASP A 1034 31.91 32.70 -26.44
CA ASP A 1034 32.66 33.02 -25.21
C ASP A 1034 33.76 34.06 -25.47
N ARG A 1035 34.43 33.98 -26.63
CA ARG A 1035 35.45 34.96 -27.04
C ARG A 1035 34.83 36.33 -27.32
N GLN A 1036 33.70 36.38 -28.03
CA GLN A 1036 32.98 37.62 -28.33
C GLN A 1036 32.43 38.26 -27.06
N ALA A 1037 31.78 37.49 -26.18
CA ALA A 1037 31.27 37.95 -24.89
C ALA A 1037 32.40 38.47 -23.98
N ARG A 1038 33.54 37.77 -23.91
CA ARG A 1038 34.72 38.22 -23.15
C ARG A 1038 35.30 39.52 -23.68
N THR A 1039 35.35 39.69 -24.99
CA THR A 1039 35.85 40.91 -25.64
C THR A 1039 34.91 42.09 -25.39
N ALA A 1040 33.60 41.87 -25.47
CA ALA A 1040 32.59 42.87 -25.18
C ALA A 1040 32.62 43.30 -23.70
N ALA A 1041 32.70 42.34 -22.78
CA ALA A 1041 32.82 42.60 -21.34
C ALA A 1041 34.11 43.37 -21.00
N PHE A 1042 35.25 43.01 -21.61
CA PHE A 1042 36.52 43.71 -21.43
C PHE A 1042 36.44 45.18 -21.86
N ARG A 1043 35.83 45.45 -23.03
CA ARG A 1043 35.63 46.83 -23.52
C ARG A 1043 34.66 47.63 -22.65
N LEU A 1044 33.55 47.03 -22.24
CA LEU A 1044 32.55 47.69 -21.38
C LEU A 1044 33.12 48.03 -20.01
N LEU A 1045 33.85 47.10 -19.38
CA LEU A 1045 34.51 47.34 -18.10
C LEU A 1045 35.66 48.34 -18.24
N GLY A 1046 36.43 48.28 -19.32
CA GLY A 1046 37.47 49.27 -19.64
C GLY A 1046 36.92 50.69 -19.72
N ARG A 1047 35.81 50.88 -20.47
CA ARG A 1047 35.11 52.18 -20.55
C ARG A 1047 34.55 52.63 -19.22
N ARG A 1048 33.94 51.72 -18.45
CA ARG A 1048 33.36 52.02 -17.13
C ARG A 1048 34.42 52.45 -16.12
N HIS A 1049 35.66 51.98 -16.25
CA HIS A 1049 36.76 52.27 -15.32
C HIS A 1049 37.85 53.19 -15.90
N GLY A 1050 37.62 53.79 -17.08
CA GLY A 1050 38.56 54.75 -17.69
C GLY A 1050 39.90 54.15 -18.11
N LEU A 1051 39.96 52.84 -18.38
CA LEU A 1051 41.16 52.16 -18.85
C LEU A 1051 41.26 52.26 -20.39
N PRO A 1052 42.46 52.45 -20.97
CA PRO A 1052 42.62 52.59 -22.41
C PRO A 1052 42.24 51.30 -23.16
N GLU A 1053 41.53 51.43 -24.28
CA GLU A 1053 41.22 50.31 -25.18
C GLU A 1053 42.54 49.82 -25.83
N MET A 1054 42.89 48.55 -25.64
CA MET A 1054 43.94 47.84 -26.39
C MET A 1054 43.35 47.08 -27.57
#